data_AF-A0A430QQ55-F1
#
_entry.id   AF-A0A430QQ55-F1
#
_cell.length_a   1.000
_cell.length_b   1.000
_cell.length_c   1.000
_cell.angle_alpha   90.00
_cell.angle_beta   90.00
_cell.angle_gamma   90.00
#
_symmetry.space_group_name_H-M   'P 1'
#
loop_
_entity.id
_entity.type
_entity.pdbx_description
1 polymer ?
#
loop_
_entity_poly.entity_id
_entity_poly.type
_entity_poly.pdbx_seq_one_letter_code
_entity_poly.pdbx_strand_id
1 'polypeptide(L)'
;MYELLEYEASILVDIHHESSLLVLADGLGMDTIIYNTLRLHSDPHNLVLVSNYRLPEARFLTGILEKNGIIHSPGIITAEVNNKEREAIYKRGGVVFVSSRILVVDLLMERMPATLVSGVLILRAHELHEACQDSFAIQLLRERNPQLFIKAFSDNSLSLTSGYNHAERIMLQLGISKLVLWPRFNMQVVSCLNESQPDVEEVRVKLTSEMIICQSCILDLMKASLKELCDQNPTLNTDDLTLEKALLPNFDSLVSLYVDPVWNQLSSVSRRLVGDISSLRRLLHLLIEGDAVNFLTNMEGLRQAALASLGVTQKSEINSKRAASRGCPSWFLMDQADRLLASARSRVYADYSKKLLNVEISPKWKALVELLKEIYTNTTDQTLSNTILILVSRENTARYLERYLQRGIQSIKKFLIQTSDLPELQSHKILQKSAKLMNPKSSGESSVTTLTQICKKYKFDELCGDNDDTSSSSEENCKMDNTEKITNNNNRLPLGCHEVSIHPSLLISSNIKMSNSLKIIIRVTPTFSGDENSQFYGSAKDHQDESDLFVQQYGYRLSYILDVLQPNYVILYEPKLSWVRELEVYNARLLIQHFSKSDSSSNIRELNNSLPSLKIYFVLYENSVEEQRYLTSLRKEKEAFESLIQLSSTLVIPKDTTIPYGKLHAGDNQAVSRVIVDMREFRSELPALLHRKGLKVEPMTLSIADYILAPHLCVERKSVSDLIGSLNSGRLYHQATAMSRHYASPVLLIEFSIHNKVSSLNHGSTRGFHGSEAVGFTLYTGRHAINPSSEFNSHHLLSKLVLLTIHFPNLRIFWSMTPYCTAELFAEIKLGRPEPSVEKLPQFIHVVSNSNLIYLFKLLISSESAVKLHNFLHSKCSGLVSNASTDIADESFKCQNRRKARLNLSACVRTRRGKGCGPIKM
;
A
#
# COMPACT_ATOMS: atom_id res chain seq x y z
N MET A 1 -5.07 7.06 32.89
CA MET A 1 -4.60 7.60 31.60
C MET A 1 -5.22 8.97 31.39
N TYR A 2 -4.51 10.07 31.15
CA TYR A 2 -3.07 10.31 31.11
C TYR A 2 -2.84 11.67 31.80
N GLU A 3 -1.90 11.75 32.74
CA GLU A 3 -1.27 13.05 33.02
C GLU A 3 -0.46 13.41 31.77
N LEU A 4 -0.72 14.60 31.24
CA LEU A 4 0.00 15.12 30.10
C LEU A 4 1.45 15.37 30.51
N LEU A 5 2.40 14.95 29.69
CA LEU A 5 3.78 15.40 29.81
C LEU A 5 3.84 16.90 29.49
N GLU A 6 4.81 17.60 30.06
CA GLU A 6 4.94 19.05 29.91
C GLU A 6 5.03 19.50 28.43
N TYR A 7 5.78 18.74 27.62
CA TYR A 7 5.85 18.99 26.18
C TYR A 7 4.53 18.70 25.46
N GLU A 8 3.77 17.67 25.87
CA GLU A 8 2.46 17.34 25.29
C GLU A 8 1.45 18.46 25.58
N ALA A 9 1.47 19.02 26.80
CA ALA A 9 0.66 20.17 27.17
C ALA A 9 1.03 21.41 26.33
N SER A 10 2.33 21.66 26.12
CA SER A 10 2.83 22.74 25.27
C SER A 10 2.37 22.59 23.82
N ILE A 11 2.42 21.37 23.26
CA ILE A 11 1.90 21.08 21.92
C ILE A 11 0.41 21.43 21.82
N LEU A 12 -0.40 21.02 22.81
CA LEU A 12 -1.84 21.29 22.80
C LEU A 12 -2.16 22.79 22.81
N VAL A 13 -1.36 23.59 23.53
CA VAL A 13 -1.47 25.06 23.53
C VAL A 13 -1.12 25.63 22.15
N ASP A 14 -0.03 25.17 21.54
CA ASP A 14 0.44 25.64 20.23
C ASP A 14 -0.56 25.42 19.09
N ILE A 15 -1.32 24.32 19.16
CA ILE A 15 -2.33 23.94 18.16
C ILE A 15 -3.74 24.40 18.52
N HIS A 16 -3.98 25.05 19.66
CA HIS A 16 -5.33 25.30 20.15
C HIS A 16 -6.12 26.28 19.25
N HIS A 17 -5.55 27.46 18.99
CA HIS A 17 -6.27 28.59 18.37
C HIS A 17 -6.21 28.66 16.84
N GLU A 18 -5.05 28.41 16.23
CA GLU A 18 -4.86 28.60 14.79
C GLU A 18 -4.93 27.28 14.01
N SER A 19 -5.40 27.36 12.76
CA SER A 19 -5.28 26.25 11.81
C SER A 19 -3.80 25.92 11.61
N SER A 20 -3.43 24.68 11.92
CA SER A 20 -2.03 24.26 12.02
C SER A 20 -1.81 22.86 11.46
N LEU A 21 -0.62 22.66 10.88
CA LEU A 21 -0.08 21.35 10.53
C LEU A 21 0.94 20.98 11.60
N LEU A 22 0.58 20.02 12.46
CA LEU A 22 1.46 19.48 13.49
C LEU A 22 2.27 18.31 12.91
N VAL A 23 3.59 18.43 12.94
CA VAL A 23 4.52 17.36 12.60
C VAL A 23 5.30 16.97 13.85
N LEU A 24 4.97 15.80 14.39
CA LEU A 24 5.62 15.20 15.55
C LEU A 24 6.64 14.15 15.07
N ALA A 25 7.73 13.96 15.80
CA ALA A 25 8.59 12.80 15.56
C ALA A 25 7.86 11.50 15.93
N ASP A 26 8.07 10.45 15.14
CA ASP A 26 7.42 9.15 15.35
C ASP A 26 7.76 8.61 16.76
N GLY A 27 6.76 8.09 17.47
CA GLY A 27 6.89 7.56 18.84
C GLY A 27 6.80 8.56 20.00
N LEU A 28 6.56 9.86 19.75
CA LEU A 28 6.39 10.88 20.82
C LEU A 28 4.93 11.05 21.32
N GLY A 29 4.05 10.06 21.11
CA GLY A 29 2.70 10.10 21.69
C GLY A 29 1.63 10.88 20.92
N MET A 30 1.66 10.87 19.58
CA MET A 30 0.63 11.51 18.73
C MET A 30 -0.81 11.13 19.12
N ASP A 31 -1.06 9.86 19.44
CA ASP A 31 -2.37 9.38 19.86
C ASP A 31 -2.90 10.12 21.12
N THR A 32 -2.01 10.48 22.05
CA THR A 32 -2.38 11.25 23.26
C THR A 32 -2.79 12.68 22.90
N ILE A 33 -2.11 13.31 21.96
CA ILE A 33 -2.43 14.66 21.48
C ILE A 33 -3.78 14.66 20.75
N ILE A 34 -4.00 13.67 19.87
CA ILE A 34 -5.28 13.47 19.18
C ILE A 34 -6.39 13.24 20.19
N TYR A 35 -6.21 12.28 21.12
CA TYR A 35 -7.19 11.96 22.15
C TYR A 35 -7.65 13.20 22.94
N ASN A 36 -6.70 14.02 23.42
CA ASN A 36 -7.03 15.23 24.18
C ASN A 36 -7.69 16.31 23.32
N THR A 37 -7.31 16.41 22.03
CA THR A 37 -7.98 17.30 21.08
C THR A 37 -9.42 16.87 20.82
N LEU A 38 -9.68 15.55 20.67
CA LEU A 38 -11.03 15.03 20.52
C LEU A 38 -11.86 15.27 21.78
N ARG A 39 -11.29 14.98 22.96
CA ARG A 39 -11.93 15.21 24.26
C ARG A 39 -12.38 16.65 24.44
N LEU A 40 -11.57 17.62 24.02
CA LEU A 40 -11.89 19.05 24.09
C LEU A 40 -13.11 19.42 23.22
N HIS A 41 -13.31 18.72 22.10
CA HIS A 41 -14.36 18.99 21.12
C HIS A 41 -15.55 18.03 21.18
N SER A 42 -15.62 17.13 22.18
CA SER A 42 -16.72 16.18 22.39
C SER A 42 -18.03 16.82 22.89
N ASP A 43 -18.16 18.15 22.87
CA ASP A 43 -19.39 18.85 23.24
C ASP A 43 -20.43 18.78 22.09
N PRO A 44 -21.72 18.49 22.35
CA PRO A 44 -22.77 18.43 21.32
C PRO A 44 -23.01 19.76 20.59
N HIS A 45 -22.62 20.90 21.18
CA HIS A 45 -22.74 22.22 20.52
C HIS A 45 -21.65 22.45 19.47
N ASN A 46 -20.59 21.65 19.48
CA ASN A 46 -19.53 21.68 18.47
C ASN A 46 -19.76 20.56 17.47
N LEU A 47 -19.46 20.80 16.19
CA LEU A 47 -19.38 19.73 15.20
C LEU A 47 -17.96 19.71 14.63
N VAL A 48 -17.17 18.69 15.00
CA VAL A 48 -15.80 18.51 14.53
C VAL A 48 -15.68 17.23 13.74
N LEU A 49 -15.18 17.34 12.51
CA LEU A 49 -15.05 16.22 11.59
C LEU A 49 -13.63 15.67 11.64
N VAL A 50 -13.48 14.35 11.72
CA VAL A 50 -12.18 13.68 11.63
C VAL A 50 -12.10 12.91 10.32
N SER A 51 -11.12 13.25 9.50
CA SER A 51 -10.88 12.64 8.19
C SER A 51 -9.51 11.94 8.12
N ASN A 52 -9.33 11.14 7.06
CA ASN A 52 -8.15 10.33 6.78
C ASN A 52 -7.66 9.46 7.96
N TYR A 53 -8.61 8.83 8.68
CA TYR A 53 -8.35 7.92 9.82
C TYR A 53 -8.32 6.45 9.37
N ARG A 54 -7.74 5.52 10.17
CA ARG A 54 -7.95 4.07 9.96
C ARG A 54 -9.11 3.60 10.84
N LEU A 55 -9.95 2.67 10.36
CA LEU A 55 -11.11 2.21 11.12
C LEU A 55 -10.77 1.64 12.52
N PRO A 56 -9.72 0.80 12.69
CA PRO A 56 -9.29 0.35 14.02
C PRO A 56 -8.91 1.51 14.97
N GLU A 57 -8.30 2.56 14.42
CA GLU A 57 -7.87 3.77 15.16
C GLU A 57 -9.05 4.63 15.61
N ALA A 58 -10.03 4.88 14.74
CA ALA A 58 -11.24 5.57 15.15
C ALA A 58 -11.99 4.83 16.25
N ARG A 59 -12.11 3.50 16.13
CA ARG A 59 -12.77 2.67 17.14
C ARG A 59 -12.01 2.64 18.47
N PHE A 60 -10.68 2.55 18.44
CA PHE A 60 -9.84 2.63 19.64
C PHE A 60 -10.01 3.96 20.37
N LEU A 61 -9.89 5.09 19.66
CA LEU A 61 -10.06 6.42 20.26
C LEU A 61 -11.48 6.61 20.82
N THR A 62 -12.50 6.15 20.08
CA THR A 62 -13.90 6.22 20.53
C THR A 62 -14.12 5.44 21.82
N GLY A 63 -13.65 4.20 21.91
CA GLY A 63 -13.86 3.41 23.12
C GLY A 63 -12.99 3.82 24.31
N ILE A 64 -11.82 4.45 24.10
CA ILE A 64 -11.09 5.12 25.21
C ILE A 64 -11.90 6.29 25.75
N LEU A 65 -12.48 7.12 24.87
CA LEU A 65 -13.30 8.27 25.26
C LEU A 65 -14.55 7.81 26.05
N GLU A 66 -15.19 6.72 25.62
CA GLU A 66 -16.33 6.09 26.31
C GLU A 66 -15.92 5.55 27.70
N LYS A 67 -14.80 4.83 27.79
CA LYS A 67 -14.27 4.31 29.05
C LYS A 67 -13.95 5.42 30.06
N ASN A 68 -13.52 6.58 29.57
CA ASN A 68 -13.23 7.75 30.40
C ASN A 68 -14.49 8.59 30.75
N GLY A 69 -15.69 8.07 30.48
CA GLY A 69 -16.96 8.64 30.94
C GLY A 69 -17.42 9.86 30.15
N ILE A 70 -16.99 10.02 28.90
CA ILE A 70 -17.45 11.13 28.05
C ILE A 70 -18.87 10.85 27.57
N ILE A 71 -19.79 11.78 27.88
CA ILE A 71 -21.24 11.65 27.65
C ILE A 71 -21.57 11.48 26.16
N HIS A 72 -20.84 12.17 25.28
CA HIS A 72 -21.05 12.15 23.84
C HIS A 72 -19.84 11.54 23.13
N SER A 73 -19.91 10.24 22.89
CA SER A 73 -18.85 9.53 22.18
C SER A 73 -18.82 9.87 20.69
N PRO A 74 -17.62 9.88 20.06
CA PRO A 74 -17.50 10.17 18.64
C PRO A 74 -18.37 9.26 17.77
N GLY A 75 -19.08 9.84 16.81
CA GLY A 75 -19.81 9.06 15.80
C GLY A 75 -18.87 8.53 14.71
N ILE A 76 -19.04 7.29 14.27
CA ILE A 76 -18.26 6.72 13.16
C ILE A 76 -19.18 6.48 11.97
N ILE A 77 -18.91 7.15 10.84
CA ILE A 77 -19.66 7.00 9.60
C ILE A 77 -18.87 6.14 8.62
N THR A 78 -19.36 4.91 8.43
CA THR A 78 -18.88 3.97 7.42
C THR A 78 -19.83 3.92 6.22
N ALA A 79 -19.45 3.19 5.16
CA ALA A 79 -20.30 2.99 3.99
C ALA A 79 -21.61 2.25 4.29
N GLU A 80 -21.66 1.50 5.40
CA GLU A 80 -22.80 0.68 5.83
C GLU A 80 -23.90 1.51 6.51
N VAL A 81 -23.55 2.66 7.08
CA VAL A 81 -24.51 3.55 7.77
C VAL A 81 -25.45 4.18 6.75
N ASN A 82 -26.76 4.15 7.01
CA ASN A 82 -27.77 4.68 6.10
C ASN A 82 -27.76 6.22 6.05
N ASN A 83 -28.24 6.81 4.96
CA ASN A 83 -28.27 8.26 4.76
C ASN A 83 -29.00 9.01 5.89
N LYS A 84 -30.16 8.49 6.36
CA LYS A 84 -30.92 9.09 7.46
C LYS A 84 -30.17 9.06 8.79
N GLU A 85 -29.46 7.97 9.05
CA GLU A 85 -28.66 7.80 10.26
C GLU A 85 -27.43 8.73 10.22
N ARG A 86 -26.77 8.89 9.07
CA ARG A 86 -25.68 9.85 8.90
C ARG A 86 -26.13 11.27 9.21
N GLU A 87 -27.27 11.68 8.67
CA GLU A 87 -27.87 12.99 8.96
C GLU A 87 -28.16 13.17 10.46
N ALA A 88 -28.68 12.14 11.13
CA ALA A 88 -28.89 12.16 12.56
C ALA A 88 -27.58 12.28 13.36
N ILE A 89 -26.51 11.59 12.95
CA ILE A 89 -25.18 11.68 13.56
C ILE A 89 -24.62 13.10 13.42
N TYR A 90 -24.74 13.73 12.25
CA TYR A 90 -24.30 15.12 12.05
C TYR A 90 -25.10 16.10 12.90
N LYS A 91 -26.43 15.92 12.98
CA LYS A 91 -27.32 16.77 13.77
C LYS A 91 -27.14 16.61 15.29
N ARG A 92 -26.69 15.44 15.74
CA ARG A 92 -26.35 15.17 17.15
C ARG A 92 -25.19 16.04 17.64
N GLY A 93 -24.30 16.44 16.75
CA GLY A 93 -23.08 17.17 17.11
C GLY A 93 -22.02 16.29 17.80
N GLY A 94 -20.98 16.93 18.29
CA GLY A 94 -19.76 16.34 18.81
C GLY A 94 -18.73 16.03 17.72
N VAL A 95 -17.88 15.05 18.01
CA VAL A 95 -16.84 14.56 17.09
C VAL A 95 -17.43 13.49 16.17
N VAL A 96 -17.15 13.59 14.86
CA VAL A 96 -17.60 12.61 13.86
C VAL A 96 -16.46 12.17 12.96
N PHE A 97 -16.14 10.87 12.99
CA PHE A 97 -15.22 10.22 12.06
C PHE A 97 -15.94 9.93 10.74
N VAL A 98 -15.48 10.53 9.65
CA VAL A 98 -16.06 10.35 8.31
C VAL A 98 -14.98 10.22 7.24
N SER A 99 -15.13 9.27 6.32
CA SER A 99 -14.19 9.14 5.20
C SER A 99 -14.35 10.29 4.20
N SER A 100 -13.26 10.73 3.57
CA SER A 100 -13.23 11.87 2.64
C SER A 100 -14.26 11.73 1.51
N ARG A 101 -14.45 10.52 0.96
CA ARG A 101 -15.43 10.25 -0.09
C ARG A 101 -16.87 10.48 0.37
N ILE A 102 -17.22 9.96 1.55
CA ILE A 102 -18.58 10.12 2.10
C ILE A 102 -18.82 11.59 2.41
N LEU A 103 -17.83 12.25 3.01
CA LEU A 103 -17.90 13.66 3.36
C LEU A 103 -18.17 14.54 2.13
N VAL A 104 -17.43 14.35 1.03
CA VAL A 104 -17.67 15.09 -0.23
C VAL A 104 -19.09 14.91 -0.74
N VAL A 105 -19.58 13.66 -0.78
CA VAL A 105 -20.93 13.36 -1.29
C VAL A 105 -21.99 13.98 -0.39
N ASP A 106 -21.85 13.88 0.93
CA ASP A 106 -22.82 14.41 1.89
C ASP A 106 -22.83 15.95 1.90
N LEU A 107 -21.68 16.61 1.62
CA LEU A 107 -21.59 18.06 1.43
C LEU A 107 -22.23 18.54 0.12
N LEU A 108 -22.03 17.83 -0.99
CA LEU A 108 -22.64 18.17 -2.29
C LEU A 108 -24.16 17.93 -2.29
N MET A 109 -24.60 16.91 -1.55
CA MET A 109 -26.03 16.58 -1.36
C MET A 109 -26.69 17.38 -0.23
N GLU A 110 -25.97 18.30 0.42
CA GLU A 110 -26.49 19.18 1.48
C GLU A 110 -27.14 18.43 2.65
N ARG A 111 -26.65 17.23 2.95
CA ARG A 111 -27.18 16.38 4.04
C ARG A 111 -26.74 16.85 5.42
N MET A 112 -25.57 17.47 5.49
CA MET A 112 -25.01 17.97 6.74
C MET A 112 -25.00 19.50 6.77
N PRO A 113 -25.27 20.13 7.93
CA PRO A 113 -25.25 21.58 8.07
C PRO A 113 -23.81 22.10 8.10
N ALA A 114 -23.24 22.36 6.92
CA ALA A 114 -21.86 22.79 6.75
C ALA A 114 -21.52 24.11 7.48
N THR A 115 -22.52 24.98 7.70
CA THR A 115 -22.36 26.24 8.43
C THR A 115 -22.11 26.05 9.94
N LEU A 116 -22.51 24.91 10.51
CA LEU A 116 -22.35 24.59 11.93
C LEU A 116 -21.07 23.80 12.22
N VAL A 117 -20.29 23.46 11.19
CA VAL A 117 -19.02 22.74 11.37
C VAL A 117 -18.01 23.68 12.01
N SER A 118 -17.63 23.40 13.26
CA SER A 118 -16.64 24.18 14.00
C SER A 118 -15.23 23.98 13.44
N GLY A 119 -14.87 22.75 13.08
CA GLY A 119 -13.53 22.42 12.64
C GLY A 119 -13.36 21.07 11.96
N VAL A 120 -12.20 20.87 11.32
CA VAL A 120 -11.79 19.61 10.70
C VAL A 120 -10.43 19.18 11.24
N LEU A 121 -10.35 17.93 11.70
CA LEU A 121 -9.12 17.25 12.08
C LEU A 121 -8.73 16.27 10.98
N ILE A 122 -7.52 16.36 10.46
CA ILE A 122 -7.03 15.46 9.41
C ILE A 122 -5.89 14.64 9.98
N LEU A 123 -6.06 13.32 10.02
CA LEU A 123 -5.00 12.40 10.45
C LEU A 123 -4.10 12.04 9.27
N ARG A 124 -2.87 11.61 9.56
CA ARG A 124 -1.87 11.17 8.56
C ARG A 124 -1.76 12.13 7.36
N ALA A 125 -1.54 13.41 7.65
CA ALA A 125 -1.49 14.44 6.62
C ALA A 125 -0.41 14.19 5.55
N HIS A 126 0.62 13.39 5.86
CA HIS A 126 1.66 12.97 4.92
C HIS A 126 1.20 12.01 3.82
N GLU A 127 0.02 11.39 3.94
CA GLU A 127 -0.59 10.55 2.89
C GLU A 127 -1.41 11.39 1.89
N LEU A 128 -1.59 12.70 2.12
CA LEU A 128 -2.43 13.55 1.28
C LEU A 128 -1.73 13.92 -0.01
N HIS A 129 -2.37 13.62 -1.14
CA HIS A 129 -1.91 14.04 -2.47
C HIS A 129 -2.54 15.36 -2.91
N GLU A 130 -2.01 15.94 -4.00
CA GLU A 130 -2.39 17.30 -4.43
C GLU A 130 -3.86 17.49 -4.77
N ALA A 131 -4.51 16.44 -5.25
CA ALA A 131 -5.92 16.41 -5.58
C ALA A 131 -6.65 15.35 -4.76
N CYS A 132 -6.35 15.29 -3.46
CA CYS A 132 -7.07 14.44 -2.54
C CYS A 132 -8.51 14.92 -2.34
N GLN A 133 -9.41 13.98 -2.03
CA GLN A 133 -10.81 14.29 -1.70
C GLN A 133 -10.95 15.20 -0.48
N ASP A 134 -10.02 15.12 0.47
CA ASP A 134 -9.96 15.99 1.64
C ASP A 134 -9.80 17.46 1.26
N SER A 135 -8.92 17.76 0.30
CA SER A 135 -8.75 19.12 -0.22
C SER A 135 -10.07 19.66 -0.80
N PHE A 136 -10.80 18.82 -1.53
CA PHE A 136 -12.09 19.19 -2.11
C PHE A 136 -13.17 19.36 -1.03
N ALA A 137 -13.24 18.47 -0.04
CA ALA A 137 -14.18 18.60 1.07
C ALA A 137 -13.94 19.88 1.88
N ILE A 138 -12.69 20.22 2.14
CA ILE A 138 -12.31 21.44 2.87
C ILE A 138 -12.63 22.68 2.04
N GLN A 139 -12.42 22.63 0.73
CA GLN A 139 -12.81 23.70 -0.17
C GLN A 139 -14.33 23.95 -0.11
N LEU A 140 -15.15 22.89 -0.20
CA LEU A 140 -16.61 22.98 -0.07
C LEU A 140 -17.06 23.50 1.32
N LEU A 141 -16.36 23.09 2.39
CA LEU A 141 -16.66 23.57 3.74
C LEU A 141 -16.35 25.06 3.89
N ARG A 142 -15.19 25.52 3.38
CA ARG A 142 -14.77 26.93 3.45
C ARG A 142 -15.65 27.88 2.68
N GLU A 143 -16.21 27.42 1.56
CA GLU A 143 -17.20 28.20 0.80
C GLU A 143 -18.42 28.56 1.67
N ARG A 144 -18.81 27.68 2.59
CA ARG A 144 -19.99 27.86 3.46
C ARG A 144 -19.63 28.37 4.86
N ASN A 145 -18.45 28.05 5.37
CA ASN A 145 -17.92 28.51 6.64
C ASN A 145 -16.42 28.89 6.51
N PRO A 146 -16.08 30.17 6.28
CA PRO A 146 -14.69 30.59 6.12
C PRO A 146 -13.91 30.62 7.45
N GLN A 147 -14.58 30.64 8.61
CA GLN A 147 -13.97 30.73 9.94
C GLN A 147 -13.66 29.35 10.55
N LEU A 148 -13.76 28.28 9.77
CA LEU A 148 -13.48 26.90 10.18
C LEU A 148 -12.00 26.73 10.53
N PHE A 149 -11.70 26.09 11.67
CA PHE A 149 -10.32 25.74 12.02
C PHE A 149 -9.93 24.36 11.46
N ILE A 150 -8.70 24.22 10.97
CA ILE A 150 -8.20 22.95 10.42
C ILE A 150 -6.94 22.55 11.18
N LYS A 151 -6.94 21.36 11.78
CA LYS A 151 -5.76 20.79 12.44
C LYS A 151 -5.36 19.52 11.70
N ALA A 152 -4.19 19.55 11.08
CA ALA A 152 -3.64 18.40 10.38
C ALA A 152 -2.51 17.79 11.21
N PHE A 153 -2.51 16.46 11.33
CA PHE A 153 -1.55 15.71 12.16
C PHE A 153 -0.70 14.79 11.29
N SER A 154 0.62 14.79 11.52
CA SER A 154 1.55 13.86 10.90
C SER A 154 2.67 13.45 11.85
N ASP A 155 3.01 12.17 11.84
CA ASP A 155 4.11 11.52 12.56
C ASP A 155 5.28 11.14 11.64
N ASN A 156 5.09 11.24 10.32
CA ASN A 156 6.09 10.87 9.31
C ASN A 156 6.67 12.11 8.61
N SER A 157 7.77 12.63 9.14
CA SER A 157 8.48 13.78 8.58
C SER A 157 9.15 13.48 7.23
N LEU A 158 9.63 12.24 7.03
CA LEU A 158 10.30 11.84 5.79
C LEU A 158 9.37 11.90 4.57
N SER A 159 8.10 11.50 4.75
CA SER A 159 7.12 11.57 3.66
C SER A 159 6.77 13.02 3.32
N LEU A 160 6.73 13.93 4.31
CA LEU A 160 6.47 15.36 4.10
C LEU A 160 7.58 16.11 3.38
N THR A 161 8.81 15.63 3.46
CA THR A 161 9.96 16.15 2.71
C THR A 161 10.24 15.40 1.42
N SER A 162 9.47 14.34 1.13
CA SER A 162 9.63 13.60 -0.12
C SER A 162 9.09 14.42 -1.31
N GLY A 163 9.85 14.46 -2.41
CA GLY A 163 9.51 15.23 -3.60
C GLY A 163 9.67 16.75 -3.43
N TYR A 164 9.10 17.51 -4.37
CA TYR A 164 9.25 18.98 -4.41
C TYR A 164 8.21 19.68 -3.52
N ASN A 165 8.66 20.28 -2.41
CA ASN A 165 7.87 21.14 -1.50
C ASN A 165 6.52 20.54 -1.08
N HIS A 166 6.49 19.25 -0.76
CA HIS A 166 5.24 18.54 -0.47
C HIS A 166 4.47 19.12 0.73
N ALA A 167 5.16 19.40 1.85
CA ALA A 167 4.55 20.03 3.03
C ALA A 167 3.88 21.39 2.70
N GLU A 168 4.55 22.25 1.94
CA GLU A 168 4.01 23.53 1.49
C GLU A 168 2.75 23.35 0.62
N ARG A 169 2.76 22.39 -0.31
CA ARG A 169 1.59 22.09 -1.15
C ARG A 169 0.38 21.64 -0.33
N ILE A 170 0.58 20.76 0.64
CA ILE A 170 -0.47 20.33 1.58
C ILE A 170 -1.00 21.53 2.35
N MET A 171 -0.12 22.37 2.90
CA MET A 171 -0.54 23.55 3.64
C MET A 171 -1.34 24.53 2.77
N LEU A 172 -0.95 24.76 1.51
CA LEU A 172 -1.69 25.61 0.57
C LEU A 172 -3.07 25.02 0.23
N GLN A 173 -3.16 23.72 -0.01
CA GLN A 173 -4.42 23.04 -0.33
C GLN A 173 -5.40 23.07 0.85
N LEU A 174 -4.89 22.79 2.03
CA LEU A 174 -5.64 22.85 3.27
C LEU A 174 -5.79 24.30 3.77
N GLY A 175 -5.21 25.31 3.11
CA GLY A 175 -5.10 26.71 3.57
C GLY A 175 -4.69 26.84 5.04
N ILE A 176 -3.72 26.05 5.47
CA ILE A 176 -3.14 26.10 6.81
C ILE A 176 -2.00 27.13 6.78
N SER A 177 -2.00 28.09 7.70
CA SER A 177 -0.97 29.13 7.75
C SER A 177 0.20 28.80 8.68
N LYS A 178 0.02 27.91 9.67
CA LYS A 178 1.01 27.62 10.70
C LYS A 178 1.54 26.19 10.59
N LEU A 179 2.86 26.04 10.47
CA LEU A 179 3.56 24.76 10.58
C LEU A 179 4.14 24.61 11.99
N VAL A 180 3.71 23.59 12.72
CA VAL A 180 4.14 23.34 14.11
C VAL A 180 5.01 22.08 14.11
N LEU A 181 6.29 22.21 14.48
CA LEU A 181 7.27 21.14 14.39
C LEU A 181 7.76 20.73 15.77
N TRP A 182 7.67 19.43 16.08
CA TRP A 182 8.11 18.85 17.34
C TRP A 182 9.05 17.66 17.10
N PRO A 183 10.31 17.93 16.69
CA PRO A 183 11.34 16.90 16.58
C PRO A 183 11.77 16.36 17.95
N ARG A 184 12.37 15.16 17.98
CA ARG A 184 12.93 14.57 19.21
C ARG A 184 14.01 15.43 19.88
N PHE A 185 14.71 16.27 19.11
CA PHE A 185 15.73 17.19 19.58
C PHE A 185 15.19 18.58 20.00
N ASN A 186 13.87 18.77 20.05
CA ASN A 186 13.28 19.97 20.64
C ASN A 186 13.69 20.08 22.13
N MET A 187 14.07 21.27 22.58
CA MET A 187 14.60 21.51 23.93
C MET A 187 13.65 21.03 25.05
N GLN A 188 12.34 21.24 24.93
CA GLN A 188 11.38 20.82 25.96
C GLN A 188 11.21 19.31 26.00
N VAL A 189 11.19 18.65 24.83
CA VAL A 189 11.14 17.19 24.72
C VAL A 189 12.40 16.58 25.33
N VAL A 190 13.57 17.14 25.02
CA VAL A 190 14.86 16.69 25.55
C VAL A 190 14.93 16.88 27.06
N SER A 191 14.49 18.03 27.60
CA SER A 191 14.47 18.28 29.04
C SER A 191 13.61 17.24 29.79
N CYS A 192 12.36 17.07 29.34
CA CYS A 192 11.41 16.15 29.97
C CYS A 192 11.88 14.68 29.92
N LEU A 193 12.45 14.23 28.79
CA LEU A 193 12.89 12.85 28.62
C LEU A 193 14.28 12.57 29.23
N ASN A 194 15.13 13.58 29.39
CA ASN A 194 16.44 13.39 30.04
C ASN A 194 16.33 13.15 31.54
N GLU A 195 15.33 13.75 32.20
CA GLU A 195 15.02 13.49 33.61
C GLU A 195 14.52 12.06 33.87
N SER A 196 14.07 11.38 32.80
CA SER A 196 13.34 10.12 32.86
C SER A 196 13.91 9.04 31.94
N GLN A 197 15.23 9.04 31.72
CA GLN A 197 15.85 8.05 30.83
C GLN A 197 15.72 6.63 31.41
N PRO A 198 15.26 5.64 30.62
CA PRO A 198 15.25 4.24 31.03
C PRO A 198 16.68 3.67 31.07
N ASP A 199 16.86 2.57 31.80
CA ASP A 199 18.13 1.83 31.83
C ASP A 199 18.22 0.98 30.55
N VAL A 200 19.16 1.31 29.66
CA VAL A 200 19.29 0.68 28.32
C VAL A 200 20.60 -0.08 28.22
N GLU A 201 20.51 -1.39 28.00
CA GLU A 201 21.65 -2.26 27.73
C GLU A 201 21.67 -2.69 26.25
N GLU A 202 22.76 -2.33 25.54
CA GLU A 202 22.94 -2.68 24.13
C GLU A 202 23.60 -4.07 23.99
N VAL A 203 22.86 -5.03 23.44
CA VAL A 203 23.33 -6.39 23.19
C VAL A 203 23.74 -6.53 21.73
N ARG A 204 25.05 -6.38 21.49
CA ARG A 204 25.66 -6.51 20.15
C ARG A 204 25.91 -7.96 19.79
N VAL A 205 25.20 -8.46 18.79
CA VAL A 205 25.29 -9.82 18.28
C VAL A 205 26.13 -9.84 17.01
N LYS A 206 27.12 -10.74 16.94
CA LYS A 206 27.95 -10.91 15.74
C LYS A 206 27.27 -11.82 14.72
N LEU A 207 27.33 -11.44 13.44
CA LEU A 207 26.95 -12.31 12.33
C LEU A 207 27.91 -13.49 12.21
N THR A 208 27.41 -14.62 11.71
CA THR A 208 28.29 -15.75 11.38
C THR A 208 29.07 -15.49 10.10
N SER A 209 30.19 -16.18 9.92
CA SER A 209 31.06 -16.02 8.74
C SER A 209 30.31 -16.22 7.43
N GLU A 210 29.42 -17.22 7.37
CA GLU A 210 28.58 -17.48 6.19
C GLU A 210 27.54 -16.37 5.96
N MET A 211 26.94 -15.84 7.03
CA MET A 211 26.01 -14.71 6.88
C MET A 211 26.71 -13.46 6.34
N ILE A 212 27.94 -13.17 6.75
CA ILE A 212 28.73 -12.03 6.25
C ILE A 212 29.03 -12.18 4.75
N ILE A 213 29.39 -13.39 4.31
CA ILE A 213 29.61 -13.69 2.89
C ILE A 213 28.30 -13.51 2.11
N CYS A 214 27.18 -14.04 2.62
CA CYS A 214 25.88 -13.86 1.99
C CYS A 214 25.50 -12.37 1.88
N GLN A 215 25.65 -11.60 2.95
CA GLN A 215 25.32 -10.17 3.00
C GLN A 215 26.13 -9.39 1.96
N SER A 216 27.45 -9.56 1.93
CA SER A 216 28.32 -8.87 0.97
C SER A 216 27.97 -9.20 -0.49
N CYS A 217 27.75 -10.49 -0.81
CA CYS A 217 27.38 -10.90 -2.15
C CYS A 217 26.04 -10.29 -2.58
N ILE A 218 25.02 -10.28 -1.70
CA ILE A 218 23.71 -9.68 -2.03
C ILE A 218 23.84 -8.18 -2.28
N LEU A 219 24.62 -7.46 -1.47
CA LEU A 219 24.84 -6.01 -1.66
C LEU A 219 25.55 -5.71 -2.99
N ASP A 220 26.55 -6.49 -3.37
CA ASP A 220 27.24 -6.35 -4.66
C ASP A 220 26.30 -6.61 -5.85
N LEU A 221 25.47 -7.65 -5.76
CA LEU A 221 24.47 -7.98 -6.80
C LEU A 221 23.39 -6.89 -6.91
N MET A 222 22.94 -6.33 -5.79
CA MET A 222 22.00 -5.21 -5.77
C MET A 222 22.61 -3.97 -6.41
N LYS A 223 23.86 -3.63 -6.06
CA LYS A 223 24.59 -2.49 -6.63
C LYS A 223 24.76 -2.62 -8.15
N ALA A 224 25.11 -3.82 -8.62
CA ALA A 224 25.23 -4.10 -10.05
C ALA A 224 23.87 -3.98 -10.77
N SER A 225 22.81 -4.53 -10.19
CA SER A 225 21.45 -4.50 -10.77
C SER A 225 20.87 -3.08 -10.83
N LEU A 226 21.11 -2.26 -9.79
CA LEU A 226 20.72 -0.85 -9.76
C LEU A 226 21.48 -0.04 -10.82
N LYS A 227 22.79 -0.27 -10.94
CA LYS A 227 23.60 0.39 -11.97
C LYS A 227 23.11 0.04 -13.37
N GLU A 228 22.84 -1.24 -13.65
CA GLU A 228 22.29 -1.68 -14.94
C GLU A 228 20.92 -1.03 -15.22
N LEU A 229 20.06 -0.88 -14.21
CA LEU A 229 18.77 -0.21 -14.36
C LEU A 229 18.90 1.27 -14.73
N CYS A 230 19.81 2.00 -14.06
CA CYS A 230 20.07 3.41 -14.33
C CYS A 230 20.75 3.64 -15.69
N ASP A 231 21.72 2.78 -16.05
CA ASP A 231 22.44 2.87 -17.33
C ASP A 231 21.48 2.67 -18.53
N GLN A 232 20.50 1.76 -18.40
CA GLN A 232 19.50 1.51 -19.45
C GLN A 232 18.41 2.58 -19.53
N ASN A 233 18.17 3.34 -18.46
CA ASN A 233 17.11 4.34 -18.39
C ASN A 233 17.66 5.63 -17.76
N PRO A 234 18.33 6.50 -18.56
CA PRO A 234 18.93 7.73 -18.05
C PRO A 234 17.93 8.69 -17.39
N THR A 235 16.65 8.59 -17.75
CA THR A 235 15.55 9.36 -17.13
C THR A 235 15.29 8.97 -15.67
N LEU A 236 15.73 7.78 -15.24
CA LEU A 236 15.62 7.30 -13.87
C LEU A 236 16.87 7.62 -13.03
N ASN A 237 17.92 8.19 -13.63
CA ASN A 237 19.15 8.51 -12.92
C ASN A 237 18.94 9.74 -12.01
N THR A 238 18.36 9.49 -10.83
CA THR A 238 18.16 10.45 -9.76
C THR A 238 19.04 10.10 -8.57
N ASP A 239 19.31 11.09 -7.71
CA ASP A 239 20.00 10.88 -6.42
C ASP A 239 19.23 9.95 -5.46
N ASP A 240 18.03 9.49 -5.86
CA ASP A 240 17.18 8.60 -5.10
C ASP A 240 17.45 7.10 -5.31
N LEU A 241 18.01 6.70 -6.46
CA LEU A 241 18.31 5.29 -6.77
C LEU A 241 19.71 4.88 -6.30
N THR A 242 20.00 5.08 -5.02
CA THR A 242 21.27 4.69 -4.40
C THR A 242 21.15 3.39 -3.60
N LEU A 243 22.29 2.71 -3.35
CA LEU A 243 22.33 1.49 -2.56
C LEU A 243 21.80 1.71 -1.13
N GLU A 244 22.11 2.86 -0.52
CA GLU A 244 21.63 3.19 0.84
C GLU A 244 20.10 3.30 0.89
N LYS A 245 19.50 3.96 -0.10
CA LYS A 245 18.04 4.08 -0.22
C LYS A 245 17.39 2.73 -0.50
N ALA A 246 18.06 1.86 -1.26
CA ALA A 246 17.60 0.49 -1.52
C ALA A 246 17.52 -0.40 -0.27
N LEU A 247 18.25 -0.06 0.80
CA LEU A 247 18.14 -0.80 2.07
C LEU A 247 16.86 -0.46 2.82
N LEU A 248 16.26 0.71 2.61
CA LEU A 248 15.09 1.15 3.36
C LEU A 248 13.83 0.37 2.94
N PRO A 249 12.84 0.20 3.84
CA PRO A 249 11.64 -0.58 3.55
C PRO A 249 10.76 0.05 2.45
N ASN A 250 10.69 1.38 2.40
CA ASN A 250 9.86 2.14 1.45
C ASN A 250 10.44 2.25 0.03
N PHE A 251 11.55 1.57 -0.26
CA PHE A 251 12.19 1.66 -1.57
C PHE A 251 11.34 1.09 -2.71
N ASP A 252 10.52 0.04 -2.50
CA ASP A 252 9.63 -0.46 -3.57
C ASP A 252 8.61 0.60 -3.99
N SER A 253 8.05 1.34 -3.02
CA SER A 253 7.13 2.46 -3.28
C SER A 253 7.83 3.58 -4.04
N LEU A 254 9.08 3.88 -3.68
CA LEU A 254 9.91 4.87 -4.39
C LEU A 254 10.19 4.44 -5.83
N VAL A 255 10.58 3.18 -6.04
CA VAL A 255 10.81 2.64 -7.39
C VAL A 255 9.52 2.69 -8.20
N SER A 256 8.39 2.28 -7.62
CA SER A 256 7.08 2.32 -8.30
C SER A 256 6.70 3.75 -8.68
N LEU A 257 6.92 4.74 -7.80
CA LEU A 257 6.64 6.15 -8.10
C LEU A 257 7.36 6.66 -9.36
N TYR A 258 8.61 6.26 -9.57
CA TYR A 258 9.39 6.66 -10.75
C TYR A 258 9.13 5.78 -11.98
N VAL A 259 8.87 4.49 -11.78
CA VAL A 259 8.79 3.49 -12.84
C VAL A 259 7.36 3.37 -13.39
N ASP A 260 6.31 3.52 -12.58
CA ASP A 260 4.90 3.38 -12.99
C ASP A 260 4.51 4.32 -14.14
N PRO A 261 4.88 5.63 -14.13
CA PRO A 261 4.54 6.54 -15.22
C PRO A 261 5.14 6.13 -16.57
N VAL A 262 6.33 5.53 -16.54
CA VAL A 262 7.05 5.07 -17.73
C VAL A 262 6.97 3.55 -17.93
N TRP A 263 6.16 2.83 -17.15
CA TRP A 263 6.16 1.36 -17.09
C TRP A 263 5.99 0.70 -18.46
N ASN A 264 5.10 1.27 -19.27
CA ASN A 264 4.81 0.77 -20.62
C ASN A 264 5.91 1.09 -21.65
N GLN A 265 6.74 2.11 -21.37
CA GLN A 265 7.87 2.51 -22.20
C GLN A 265 9.12 1.67 -21.87
N LEU A 266 9.18 1.04 -20.70
CA LEU A 266 10.31 0.25 -20.26
C LEU A 266 10.51 -1.04 -21.07
N SER A 267 11.78 -1.35 -21.33
CA SER A 267 12.19 -2.63 -21.90
C SER A 267 11.81 -3.79 -20.95
N SER A 268 11.74 -5.04 -21.45
CA SER A 268 11.55 -6.17 -20.52
C SER A 268 12.73 -6.35 -19.58
N VAL A 269 13.92 -5.94 -20.00
CA VAL A 269 15.13 -6.01 -19.17
C VAL A 269 14.96 -5.09 -17.98
N SER A 270 14.57 -3.84 -18.19
CA SER A 270 14.29 -2.86 -17.12
C SER A 270 13.20 -3.36 -16.17
N ARG A 271 12.08 -3.89 -16.70
CA ARG A 271 10.99 -4.44 -15.86
C ARG A 271 11.42 -5.66 -15.04
N ARG A 272 12.26 -6.53 -15.61
CA ARG A 272 12.84 -7.67 -14.89
C ARG A 272 13.81 -7.21 -13.80
N LEU A 273 14.68 -6.24 -14.08
CA LEU A 273 15.63 -5.70 -13.10
C LEU A 273 14.93 -5.14 -11.85
N VAL A 274 13.78 -4.47 -12.02
CA VAL A 274 12.95 -4.03 -10.88
C VAL A 274 12.52 -5.23 -10.02
N GLY A 275 12.06 -6.32 -10.64
CA GLY A 275 11.73 -7.57 -9.94
C GLY A 275 12.93 -8.27 -9.31
N ASP A 276 14.09 -8.23 -9.97
CA ASP A 276 15.35 -8.79 -9.47
C ASP A 276 15.82 -8.03 -8.21
N ILE A 277 15.78 -6.70 -8.21
CA ILE A 277 16.12 -5.87 -7.05
C ILE A 277 15.17 -6.16 -5.88
N SER A 278 13.87 -6.28 -6.13
CA SER A 278 12.90 -6.67 -5.10
C SER A 278 13.20 -8.06 -4.52
N SER A 279 13.57 -9.02 -5.39
CA SER A 279 13.95 -10.37 -4.97
C SER A 279 15.24 -10.40 -4.13
N LEU A 280 16.27 -9.65 -4.53
CA LEU A 280 17.53 -9.52 -3.77
C LEU A 280 17.32 -8.85 -2.42
N ARG A 281 16.48 -7.80 -2.35
CA ARG A 281 16.09 -7.17 -1.08
C ARG A 281 15.37 -8.16 -0.18
N ARG A 282 14.44 -8.97 -0.72
CA ARG A 282 13.75 -10.02 0.03
C ARG A 282 14.72 -11.06 0.60
N LEU A 283 15.72 -11.49 -0.16
CA LEU A 283 16.79 -12.38 0.32
C LEU A 283 17.57 -11.75 1.48
N LEU A 284 17.92 -10.46 1.38
CA LEU A 284 18.62 -9.75 2.44
C LEU A 284 17.80 -9.67 3.74
N HIS A 285 16.49 -9.45 3.64
CA HIS A 285 15.59 -9.53 4.80
C HIS A 285 15.51 -10.94 5.39
N LEU A 286 15.41 -11.97 4.54
CA LEU A 286 15.39 -13.37 4.98
C LEU A 286 16.70 -13.80 5.64
N LEU A 287 17.84 -13.22 5.24
CA LEU A 287 19.14 -13.50 5.84
C LEU A 287 19.19 -13.09 7.33
N ILE A 288 18.59 -11.94 7.67
CA ILE A 288 18.66 -11.33 9.01
C ILE A 288 17.54 -11.84 9.92
N GLU A 289 16.30 -11.82 9.43
CA GLU A 289 15.10 -12.13 10.23
C GLU A 289 14.66 -13.59 10.10
N GLY A 290 15.06 -14.26 9.01
CA GLY A 290 14.62 -15.61 8.68
C GLY A 290 15.58 -16.72 9.14
N ASP A 291 15.20 -17.95 8.86
CA ASP A 291 15.99 -19.15 9.11
C ASP A 291 16.85 -19.54 7.89
N ALA A 292 17.93 -20.28 8.15
CA ALA A 292 18.87 -20.72 7.10
C ALA A 292 18.20 -21.61 6.03
N VAL A 293 17.20 -22.42 6.41
CA VAL A 293 16.52 -23.35 5.50
C VAL A 293 15.58 -22.61 4.55
N ASN A 294 14.78 -21.68 5.06
CA ASN A 294 13.91 -20.83 4.26
C ASN A 294 14.73 -19.90 3.33
N PHE A 295 15.85 -19.37 3.82
CA PHE A 295 16.78 -18.60 2.98
C PHE A 295 17.29 -19.43 1.79
N LEU A 296 17.77 -20.65 2.05
CA LEU A 296 18.23 -21.56 1.00
C LEU A 296 17.11 -21.94 0.04
N THR A 297 15.91 -22.22 0.55
CA THR A 297 14.74 -22.58 -0.27
C THR A 297 14.37 -21.47 -1.24
N ASN A 298 14.38 -20.20 -0.78
CA ASN A 298 14.12 -19.05 -1.65
C ASN A 298 15.24 -18.84 -2.68
N MET A 299 16.51 -19.02 -2.30
CA MET A 299 17.64 -18.96 -3.23
C MET A 299 17.55 -20.03 -4.33
N GLU A 300 17.25 -21.27 -3.96
CA GLU A 300 17.11 -22.38 -4.91
C GLU A 300 15.85 -22.23 -5.77
N GLY A 301 14.76 -21.66 -5.23
CA GLY A 301 13.57 -21.30 -5.98
C GLY A 301 13.86 -20.26 -7.07
N LEU A 302 14.60 -19.20 -6.74
CA LEU A 302 15.04 -18.19 -7.73
C LEU A 302 15.96 -18.80 -8.80
N ARG A 303 16.88 -19.68 -8.39
CA ARG A 303 17.75 -20.43 -9.31
C ARG A 303 16.91 -21.31 -10.26
N GLN A 304 15.92 -22.02 -9.74
CA GLN A 304 15.08 -22.92 -10.53
C GLN A 304 14.21 -22.13 -11.51
N ALA A 305 13.67 -20.98 -11.11
CA ALA A 305 12.94 -20.08 -11.99
C ALA A 305 13.83 -19.53 -13.12
N ALA A 306 15.06 -19.12 -12.80
CA ALA A 306 16.03 -18.65 -13.79
C ALA A 306 16.39 -19.78 -14.79
N LEU A 307 16.63 -20.99 -14.31
CA LEU A 307 16.94 -22.15 -15.15
C LEU A 307 15.75 -22.59 -16.02
N ALA A 308 14.53 -22.58 -15.47
CA ALA A 308 13.32 -22.87 -16.22
C ALA A 308 13.10 -21.88 -17.38
N SER A 309 13.43 -20.59 -17.19
CA SER A 309 13.37 -19.59 -18.27
C SER A 309 14.30 -19.90 -19.45
N LEU A 310 15.39 -20.65 -19.19
CA LEU A 310 16.36 -21.06 -20.20
C LEU A 310 16.02 -22.41 -20.84
N GLY A 311 15.15 -23.20 -20.21
CA GLY A 311 14.87 -24.60 -20.58
C GLY A 311 16.04 -25.53 -20.28
N VAL A 312 16.86 -25.21 -19.28
CA VAL A 312 18.14 -25.85 -18.97
C VAL A 312 18.15 -26.30 -17.51
N THR A 313 18.77 -27.44 -17.20
CA THR A 313 18.82 -27.99 -15.83
C THR A 313 20.05 -27.55 -15.02
N GLN A 314 21.14 -27.14 -15.67
CA GLN A 314 22.40 -26.74 -15.01
C GLN A 314 23.04 -25.48 -15.61
N LYS A 315 23.75 -24.70 -14.76
CA LYS A 315 24.39 -23.43 -15.17
C LYS A 315 25.50 -23.62 -16.21
N SER A 316 26.17 -24.78 -16.22
CA SER A 316 27.27 -25.13 -17.13
C SER A 316 26.89 -25.20 -18.61
N GLU A 317 25.60 -25.29 -18.94
CA GLU A 317 25.10 -25.37 -20.31
C GLU A 317 24.68 -23.99 -20.88
N ILE A 318 24.88 -22.91 -20.11
CA ILE A 318 24.38 -21.57 -20.45
C ILE A 318 25.41 -20.80 -21.31
N ASN A 319 25.06 -20.54 -22.57
CA ASN A 319 25.74 -19.55 -23.39
C ASN A 319 25.22 -18.13 -23.08
N SER A 320 26.12 -17.19 -22.77
CA SER A 320 25.81 -15.78 -22.43
C SER A 320 24.89 -15.09 -23.45
N LYS A 321 25.07 -15.37 -24.75
CA LYS A 321 24.21 -14.86 -25.83
C LYS A 321 22.78 -15.41 -25.81
N ARG A 322 22.58 -16.67 -25.40
CA ARG A 322 21.24 -17.30 -25.27
C ARG A 322 20.51 -16.82 -24.02
N ALA A 323 21.24 -16.52 -22.95
CA ALA A 323 20.68 -16.03 -21.69
C ALA A 323 20.05 -14.64 -21.83
N ALA A 324 20.68 -13.75 -22.58
CA ALA A 324 20.15 -12.41 -22.86
C ALA A 324 18.84 -12.45 -23.67
N SER A 325 18.70 -13.40 -24.60
CA SER A 325 17.52 -13.52 -25.47
C SER A 325 16.30 -14.16 -24.77
N ARG A 326 16.49 -14.96 -23.72
CA ARG A 326 15.42 -15.75 -23.07
C ARG A 326 14.98 -15.24 -21.69
N GLY A 327 15.53 -14.12 -21.24
CA GLY A 327 14.99 -13.47 -20.05
C GLY A 327 15.66 -13.83 -18.73
N CYS A 328 16.79 -14.54 -18.71
CA CYS A 328 17.53 -14.87 -17.47
C CYS A 328 17.99 -13.60 -16.73
N PRO A 329 17.93 -13.54 -15.39
CA PRO A 329 18.52 -12.46 -14.60
C PRO A 329 20.03 -12.36 -14.85
N SER A 330 20.52 -11.14 -15.09
CA SER A 330 21.94 -10.83 -15.35
C SER A 330 22.81 -11.18 -14.13
N TRP A 331 22.32 -10.81 -12.94
CA TRP A 331 23.01 -11.01 -11.68
C TRP A 331 23.25 -12.50 -11.35
N PHE A 332 22.42 -13.42 -11.87
CA PHE A 332 22.60 -14.87 -11.69
C PHE A 332 23.89 -15.40 -12.34
N LEU A 333 24.39 -14.72 -13.37
CA LEU A 333 25.60 -15.12 -14.10
C LEU A 333 26.89 -14.58 -13.45
N MET A 334 26.78 -13.73 -12.42
CA MET A 334 27.93 -13.19 -11.72
C MET A 334 28.54 -14.19 -10.74
N ASP A 335 29.85 -14.12 -10.52
CA ASP A 335 30.57 -14.99 -9.58
C ASP A 335 30.05 -14.84 -8.14
N GLN A 336 29.57 -13.65 -7.78
CA GLN A 336 28.95 -13.36 -6.49
C GLN A 336 27.70 -14.22 -6.26
N ALA A 337 26.94 -14.58 -7.30
CA ALA A 337 25.77 -15.45 -7.17
C ALA A 337 26.15 -16.90 -6.85
N ASP A 338 27.27 -17.40 -7.40
CA ASP A 338 27.75 -18.76 -7.10
C ASP A 338 28.32 -18.83 -5.68
N ARG A 339 29.07 -17.80 -5.26
CA ARG A 339 29.57 -17.66 -3.89
C ARG A 339 28.42 -17.57 -2.88
N LEU A 340 27.37 -16.83 -3.19
CA LEU A 340 26.15 -16.72 -2.38
C LEU A 340 25.48 -18.09 -2.22
N LEU A 341 25.34 -18.86 -3.30
CA LEU A 341 24.74 -20.20 -3.25
C LEU A 341 25.59 -21.19 -2.44
N ALA A 342 26.90 -21.18 -2.62
CA ALA A 342 27.82 -22.03 -1.87
C ALA A 342 27.72 -21.76 -0.36
N SER A 343 27.75 -20.48 0.03
CA SER A 343 27.59 -20.08 1.43
C SER A 343 26.20 -20.44 1.98
N ALA A 344 25.13 -20.22 1.21
CA ALA A 344 23.77 -20.63 1.59
C ALA A 344 23.65 -22.13 1.87
N ARG A 345 24.34 -22.97 1.10
CA ARG A 345 24.37 -24.43 1.30
C ARG A 345 25.15 -24.82 2.56
N SER A 346 26.30 -24.20 2.80
CA SER A 346 27.12 -24.43 4.01
C SER A 346 26.38 -24.13 5.31
N ARG A 347 25.38 -23.24 5.27
CA ARG A 347 24.51 -22.91 6.43
C ARG A 347 23.51 -24.03 6.79
N VAL A 348 23.22 -24.94 5.86
CA VAL A 348 22.22 -26.02 6.05
C VAL A 348 22.90 -27.40 6.08
N TYR A 349 23.95 -27.57 5.29
CA TYR A 349 24.67 -28.83 5.12
C TYR A 349 26.11 -28.69 5.60
N ALA A 350 26.58 -29.65 6.39
CA ALA A 350 28.00 -29.76 6.73
C ALA A 350 28.81 -30.28 5.53
N ASP A 351 28.22 -31.17 4.71
CA ASP A 351 28.76 -31.61 3.43
C ASP A 351 27.60 -31.75 2.45
N TYR A 352 27.51 -30.83 1.48
CA TYR A 352 26.45 -30.82 0.49
C TYR A 352 26.52 -32.05 -0.43
N SER A 353 27.73 -32.52 -0.77
CA SER A 353 27.91 -33.67 -1.66
C SER A 353 27.39 -34.96 -1.02
N LYS A 354 27.56 -35.09 0.31
CA LYS A 354 27.06 -36.22 1.11
C LYS A 354 25.68 -35.99 1.72
N LYS A 355 25.07 -34.82 1.48
CA LYS A 355 23.79 -34.39 2.04
C LYS A 355 23.73 -34.48 3.58
N LEU A 356 24.85 -34.25 4.25
CA LEU A 356 24.92 -34.33 5.71
C LEU A 356 24.40 -33.02 6.33
N LEU A 357 23.31 -33.12 7.10
CA LEU A 357 22.59 -31.95 7.61
C LEU A 357 23.23 -31.37 8.87
N ASN A 358 23.50 -30.07 8.86
CA ASN A 358 23.80 -29.28 10.03
C ASN A 358 23.20 -27.89 9.88
N VAL A 359 21.94 -27.77 10.28
CA VAL A 359 21.21 -26.50 10.20
C VAL A 359 21.81 -25.50 11.19
N GLU A 360 22.31 -24.39 10.65
CA GLU A 360 22.73 -23.21 11.39
C GLU A 360 21.53 -22.58 12.12
N ILE A 361 21.79 -22.08 13.32
CA ILE A 361 20.79 -21.40 14.14
C ILE A 361 21.16 -19.93 14.25
N SER A 362 20.15 -19.06 14.18
CA SER A 362 20.28 -17.61 14.32
C SER A 362 21.05 -17.25 15.60
N PRO A 363 22.14 -16.46 15.51
CA PRO A 363 22.89 -16.01 16.68
C PRO A 363 22.03 -15.22 17.67
N LYS A 364 21.05 -14.43 17.20
CA LYS A 364 20.11 -13.70 18.06
C LYS A 364 19.32 -14.61 19.01
N TRP A 365 18.98 -15.83 18.60
CA TRP A 365 18.27 -16.79 19.48
C TRP A 365 19.15 -17.25 20.64
N LYS A 366 20.47 -17.35 20.44
CA LYS A 366 21.41 -17.69 21.51
C LYS A 366 21.57 -16.52 22.48
N ALA A 367 21.80 -15.32 21.94
CA ALA A 367 21.91 -14.10 22.73
C ALA A 367 20.66 -13.84 23.58
N LEU A 368 19.47 -14.06 23.01
CA LEU A 368 18.21 -13.93 23.76
C LEU A 368 18.13 -14.89 24.95
N VAL A 369 18.58 -16.15 24.80
CA VAL A 369 18.56 -17.12 25.89
C VAL A 369 19.60 -16.79 26.96
N GLU A 370 20.78 -16.29 26.58
CA GLU A 370 21.79 -15.81 27.53
C GLU A 370 21.26 -14.63 28.35
N LEU A 371 20.63 -13.67 27.70
CA LEU A 371 19.96 -12.53 28.33
C LEU A 371 18.83 -12.99 29.27
N LEU A 372 17.96 -13.91 28.84
CA LEU A 372 16.90 -14.43 29.71
C LEU A 372 17.45 -15.17 30.93
N LYS A 373 18.58 -15.86 30.81
CA LYS A 373 19.27 -16.46 31.97
C LYS A 373 19.77 -15.39 32.94
N GLU A 374 20.36 -14.32 32.43
CA GLU A 374 20.83 -13.20 33.23
C GLU A 374 19.69 -12.50 33.98
N ILE A 375 18.57 -12.22 33.31
CA ILE A 375 17.37 -11.67 33.97
C ILE A 375 16.86 -12.62 35.05
N TYR A 376 16.85 -13.93 34.77
CA TYR A 376 16.41 -14.93 35.74
C TYR A 376 17.31 -14.96 36.98
N THR A 377 18.65 -14.91 36.81
CA THR A 377 19.58 -14.84 37.94
C THR A 377 19.46 -13.55 38.75
N ASN A 378 19.19 -12.42 38.11
CA ASN A 378 19.01 -11.14 38.80
C ASN A 378 17.67 -11.06 39.55
N THR A 379 16.68 -11.88 39.17
CA THR A 379 15.33 -11.87 39.75
C THR A 379 15.16 -12.82 40.94
N THR A 380 16.09 -13.74 41.20
CA THR A 380 15.97 -14.68 42.34
C THR A 380 15.91 -13.99 43.70
N ASP A 381 16.30 -12.72 43.77
CA ASP A 381 16.38 -11.93 45.01
C ASP A 381 15.10 -11.13 45.32
N GLN A 382 14.11 -11.09 44.40
CA GLN A 382 12.89 -10.27 44.53
C GLN A 382 11.60 -11.10 44.52
N THR A 383 10.66 -10.78 45.42
CA THR A 383 9.37 -11.47 45.62
C THR A 383 8.27 -11.07 44.64
N LEU A 384 8.55 -10.15 43.71
CA LEU A 384 7.59 -9.60 42.76
C LEU A 384 7.52 -10.43 41.47
N SER A 385 6.31 -10.61 40.94
CA SER A 385 6.09 -11.23 39.63
C SER A 385 6.62 -10.32 38.52
N ASN A 386 7.83 -10.59 38.03
CA ASN A 386 8.43 -9.80 36.97
C ASN A 386 7.86 -10.18 35.59
N THR A 387 7.35 -9.18 34.87
CA THR A 387 6.85 -9.34 33.51
C THR A 387 7.92 -8.91 32.50
N ILE A 388 8.21 -9.77 31.54
CA ILE A 388 9.15 -9.53 30.43
C ILE A 388 8.35 -9.40 29.14
N LEU A 389 8.50 -8.26 28.45
CA LEU A 389 7.87 -7.98 27.17
C LEU A 389 8.91 -8.04 26.04
N ILE A 390 8.77 -8.99 25.12
CA ILE A 390 9.63 -9.12 23.93
C ILE A 390 8.91 -8.50 22.73
N LEU A 391 9.47 -7.45 22.14
CA LEU A 391 8.91 -6.78 20.97
C LEU A 391 9.50 -7.37 19.68
N VAL A 392 8.63 -7.87 18.81
CA VAL A 392 8.99 -8.51 17.53
C VAL A 392 8.15 -7.91 16.40
N SER A 393 8.76 -7.66 15.23
CA SER A 393 8.04 -7.00 14.14
C SER A 393 7.12 -7.91 13.34
N ARG A 394 7.54 -9.17 13.11
CA ARG A 394 6.82 -10.11 12.24
C ARG A 394 6.32 -11.33 13.00
N GLU A 395 5.14 -11.79 12.61
CA GLU A 395 4.48 -12.93 13.24
C GLU A 395 5.26 -14.24 13.03
N ASN A 396 5.88 -14.43 11.86
CA ASN A 396 6.71 -15.60 11.60
C ASN A 396 7.89 -15.70 12.58
N THR A 397 8.57 -14.58 12.83
CA THR A 397 9.68 -14.50 13.79
C THR A 397 9.19 -14.84 15.20
N ALA A 398 8.03 -14.33 15.60
CA ALA A 398 7.44 -14.65 16.90
C ALA A 398 7.08 -16.14 17.03
N ARG A 399 6.47 -16.77 16.02
CA ARG A 399 6.18 -18.20 16.02
C ARG A 399 7.44 -19.06 16.15
N TYR A 400 8.53 -18.68 15.47
CA TYR A 400 9.81 -19.38 15.58
C TYR A 400 10.43 -19.21 16.97
N LEU A 401 10.39 -18.00 17.52
CA LEU A 401 10.88 -17.70 18.86
C LEU A 401 10.09 -18.45 19.93
N GLU A 402 8.75 -18.43 19.86
CA GLU A 402 7.87 -19.16 20.77
C GLU A 402 8.22 -20.64 20.80
N ARG A 403 8.31 -21.27 19.62
CA ARG A 403 8.63 -22.70 19.51
C ARG A 403 10.04 -23.02 19.98
N TYR A 404 11.01 -22.13 19.72
CA TYR A 404 12.37 -22.27 20.20
C TYR A 404 12.42 -22.20 21.73
N LEU A 405 11.73 -21.24 22.34
CA LEU A 405 11.66 -21.06 23.79
C LEU A 405 10.91 -22.23 24.48
N GLN A 406 9.81 -22.72 23.91
CA GLN A 406 9.00 -23.81 24.49
C GLN A 406 9.62 -25.21 24.34
N ARG A 407 10.31 -25.49 23.23
CA ARG A 407 10.73 -26.87 22.86
C ARG A 407 12.24 -27.04 22.65
N GLY A 408 13.00 -25.95 22.70
CA GLY A 408 14.45 -25.96 22.61
C GLY A 408 15.05 -26.25 21.23
N ILE A 409 16.39 -26.30 21.22
CA ILE A 409 17.22 -26.25 20.00
C ILE A 409 17.04 -27.43 19.04
N GLN A 410 16.82 -28.64 19.56
CA GLN A 410 16.70 -29.85 18.75
C GLN A 410 15.32 -29.95 18.08
N SER A 411 14.29 -29.44 18.75
CA SER A 411 12.92 -29.40 18.22
C SER A 411 12.84 -28.43 17.05
N ILE A 412 13.44 -27.24 17.17
CA ILE A 412 13.43 -26.25 16.08
C ILE A 412 14.22 -26.75 14.86
N LYS A 413 15.39 -27.38 15.04
CA LYS A 413 16.14 -27.97 13.92
C LYS A 413 15.31 -29.02 13.16
N LYS A 414 14.64 -29.91 13.88
CA LYS A 414 13.75 -30.92 13.28
C LYS A 414 12.56 -30.26 12.56
N PHE A 415 11.96 -29.24 13.18
CA PHE A 415 10.85 -28.51 12.60
C PHE A 415 11.25 -27.85 11.27
N LEU A 416 12.35 -27.10 11.23
CA LEU A 416 12.84 -26.42 10.03
C LEU A 416 13.11 -27.41 8.88
N ILE A 417 13.63 -28.59 9.19
CA ILE A 417 13.83 -29.66 8.19
C ILE A 417 12.48 -30.22 7.72
N GLN A 418 11.53 -30.42 8.63
CA GLN A 418 10.20 -30.99 8.33
C GLN A 418 9.28 -30.05 7.56
N THR A 419 9.37 -28.75 7.77
CA THR A 419 8.56 -27.74 7.06
C THR A 419 9.13 -27.34 5.71
N SER A 420 10.36 -27.78 5.38
CA SER A 420 10.98 -27.45 4.10
C SER A 420 10.35 -28.21 2.92
N ASP A 421 10.24 -27.51 1.80
CA ASP A 421 9.81 -28.03 0.50
C ASP A 421 10.97 -28.51 -0.38
N LEU A 422 12.21 -28.44 0.13
CA LEU A 422 13.38 -28.91 -0.60
C LEU A 422 13.27 -30.42 -0.88
N PRO A 423 13.28 -30.86 -2.16
CA PRO A 423 13.12 -32.28 -2.52
C PRO A 423 14.12 -33.18 -1.82
N GLU A 424 15.34 -32.67 -1.60
CA GLU A 424 16.44 -33.40 -0.96
C GLU A 424 16.20 -33.66 0.53
N LEU A 425 15.50 -32.75 1.23
CA LEU A 425 15.16 -32.87 2.65
C LEU A 425 13.90 -33.73 2.88
N GLN A 426 13.03 -33.88 1.89
CA GLN A 426 11.87 -34.77 1.94
C GLN A 426 12.27 -36.25 1.99
N SER A 427 13.39 -36.64 1.34
CA SER A 427 13.93 -38.00 1.40
C SER A 427 14.35 -38.42 2.83
N HIS A 428 14.86 -37.48 3.63
CA HIS A 428 15.16 -37.68 5.04
C HIS A 428 13.89 -37.80 5.92
N LYS A 429 12.76 -37.21 5.52
CA LYS A 429 11.45 -37.40 6.21
C LYS A 429 11.01 -38.86 6.13
N ILE A 430 11.28 -39.52 5.00
CA ILE A 430 10.94 -40.93 4.74
C ILE A 430 11.86 -41.85 5.56
N LEU A 431 13.17 -41.59 5.56
CA LEU A 431 14.17 -42.35 6.33
C LEU A 431 13.99 -42.26 7.87
N GLN A 432 13.55 -41.12 8.40
CA GLN A 432 13.27 -40.99 9.84
C GLN A 432 11.95 -41.65 10.24
N LYS A 433 10.95 -41.69 9.35
CA LYS A 433 9.69 -42.44 9.57
C LYS A 433 9.96 -43.96 9.57
N SER A 434 10.80 -44.46 8.67
CA SER A 434 11.18 -45.88 8.65
C SER A 434 12.04 -46.28 9.87
N ALA A 435 12.92 -45.41 10.36
CA ALA A 435 13.71 -45.67 11.57
C ALA A 435 12.87 -45.68 12.87
N LYS A 436 11.78 -44.89 12.95
CA LYS A 436 10.85 -44.92 14.08
C LYS A 436 9.97 -46.18 14.11
N LEU A 437 9.70 -46.81 12.96
CA LEU A 437 8.99 -48.09 12.91
C LEU A 437 9.86 -49.29 13.37
N MET A 438 11.19 -49.13 13.46
CA MET A 438 12.12 -50.21 13.81
C MET A 438 12.45 -50.31 15.31
N ASN A 439 11.74 -49.60 16.20
CA ASN A 439 11.89 -49.78 17.65
C ASN A 439 10.57 -50.17 18.34
N PRO A 440 10.23 -51.46 18.43
CA PRO A 440 9.38 -51.97 19.48
C PRO A 440 10.24 -52.61 20.59
N LYS A 441 10.26 -52.00 21.77
CA LYS A 441 10.68 -52.70 22.99
C LYS A 441 9.48 -53.46 23.55
N SER A 442 9.46 -54.79 23.40
CA SER A 442 8.99 -55.75 24.42
C SER A 442 9.16 -57.19 23.92
N SER A 443 10.07 -57.90 24.61
CA SER A 443 10.03 -59.32 24.99
C SER A 443 9.35 -60.36 24.09
N GLY A 444 10.13 -61.38 23.72
CA GLY A 444 9.65 -62.77 23.72
C GLY A 444 9.38 -63.40 22.36
N GLU A 445 10.26 -64.35 22.03
CA GLU A 445 10.07 -65.49 21.12
C GLU A 445 10.18 -65.29 19.59
N SER A 446 11.09 -66.12 19.07
CA SER A 446 11.51 -66.29 17.70
C SER A 446 10.46 -66.95 16.81
N SER A 447 10.14 -66.34 15.67
CA SER A 447 9.74 -67.10 14.48
C SER A 447 10.21 -66.37 13.21
N VAL A 448 11.06 -67.07 12.45
CA VAL A 448 11.55 -66.64 11.14
C VAL A 448 10.38 -66.69 10.15
N THR A 449 10.09 -65.58 9.46
CA THR A 449 9.12 -65.55 8.36
C THR A 449 9.78 -64.99 7.09
N THR A 450 9.67 -65.76 6.00
CA THR A 450 10.30 -65.49 4.70
C THR A 450 9.50 -64.49 3.84
N LEU A 451 10.22 -63.79 2.95
CA LEU A 451 9.83 -62.70 2.04
C LEU A 451 8.55 -62.88 1.19
N THR A 452 7.93 -64.05 1.16
CA THR A 452 6.70 -64.36 0.40
C THR A 452 5.40 -64.00 1.14
N GLN A 453 5.42 -63.71 2.44
CA GLN A 453 4.20 -63.41 3.21
C GLN A 453 3.80 -61.92 3.24
N ILE A 454 4.64 -61.00 2.76
CA ILE A 454 4.33 -59.55 2.74
C ILE A 454 3.48 -59.16 1.51
N CYS A 455 3.55 -59.90 0.40
CA CYS A 455 2.83 -59.55 -0.84
C CYS A 455 1.35 -59.95 -0.86
N LYS A 456 0.78 -60.54 0.20
CA LYS A 456 -0.64 -60.94 0.24
C LYS A 456 -1.62 -59.89 0.79
N LYS A 457 -1.16 -58.70 1.20
CA LYS A 457 -2.03 -57.68 1.80
C LYS A 457 -2.45 -56.53 0.89
N TYR A 458 -2.01 -56.52 -0.37
CA TYR A 458 -2.47 -55.56 -1.37
C TYR A 458 -3.22 -56.31 -2.49
N LYS A 459 -4.55 -56.33 -2.39
CA LYS A 459 -5.43 -56.47 -3.55
C LYS A 459 -6.49 -55.37 -3.50
N PHE A 460 -6.40 -54.48 -4.47
CA PHE A 460 -7.50 -53.70 -5.01
C PHE A 460 -8.49 -54.65 -5.69
N ASP A 461 -9.80 -54.37 -5.60
CA ASP A 461 -10.72 -54.37 -6.75
C ASP A 461 -12.12 -53.87 -6.37
N GLU A 462 -12.80 -53.35 -7.40
CA GLU A 462 -14.01 -52.54 -7.43
C GLU A 462 -15.33 -53.37 -7.50
N LEU A 463 -16.45 -52.61 -7.43
CA LEU A 463 -17.81 -52.84 -8.02
C LEU A 463 -19.00 -53.27 -7.11
N CYS A 464 -19.82 -52.24 -6.82
CA CYS A 464 -21.27 -52.01 -7.03
C CYS A 464 -22.39 -53.02 -6.71
N GLY A 465 -23.43 -52.45 -6.07
CA GLY A 465 -24.89 -52.76 -6.15
C GLY A 465 -25.50 -53.23 -4.82
N ASP A 466 -26.62 -52.75 -4.27
CA ASP A 466 -27.57 -51.66 -4.60
C ASP A 466 -28.52 -51.46 -3.38
N ASN A 467 -29.16 -50.29 -3.32
CA ASN A 467 -30.41 -49.89 -2.63
C ASN A 467 -30.39 -49.15 -1.26
N ASP A 468 -30.67 -47.84 -1.38
CA ASP A 468 -31.72 -47.01 -0.73
C ASP A 468 -31.72 -46.80 0.80
N ASP A 469 -31.31 -45.61 1.29
CA ASP A 469 -32.18 -44.41 1.40
C ASP A 469 -31.55 -43.31 2.30
N THR A 470 -31.93 -42.05 2.03
CA THR A 470 -31.69 -40.77 2.77
C THR A 470 -30.39 -39.99 2.55
N SER A 471 -30.51 -38.87 1.83
CA SER A 471 -29.43 -37.93 1.46
C SER A 471 -29.34 -36.72 2.40
N SER A 472 -28.21 -36.56 3.12
CA SER A 472 -27.69 -35.26 3.54
C SER A 472 -26.16 -35.23 3.31
N SER A 473 -25.72 -34.21 2.57
CA SER A 473 -24.36 -34.02 2.07
C SER A 473 -23.38 -33.64 3.18
N SER A 474 -22.37 -34.46 3.41
CA SER A 474 -21.19 -34.13 4.22
C SER A 474 -19.94 -34.12 3.35
N GLU A 475 -19.35 -32.93 3.23
CA GLU A 475 -17.99 -32.71 2.77
C GLU A 475 -17.04 -33.11 3.92
N GLU A 476 -16.32 -34.22 3.76
CA GLU A 476 -15.24 -34.60 4.66
C GLU A 476 -14.01 -33.72 4.43
N ASN A 477 -13.97 -32.63 5.19
CA ASN A 477 -12.74 -31.95 5.57
C ASN A 477 -11.85 -32.89 6.39
N CYS A 478 -10.61 -33.08 5.94
CA CYS A 478 -9.55 -33.72 6.70
C CYS A 478 -9.40 -33.06 8.08
N LYS A 479 -9.86 -33.77 9.13
CA LYS A 479 -9.57 -33.46 10.52
C LYS A 479 -8.09 -33.66 10.79
N MET A 480 -7.38 -32.55 11.03
CA MET A 480 -6.15 -32.56 11.80
C MET A 480 -6.54 -32.58 13.27
N ASP A 481 -6.22 -33.67 13.97
CA ASP A 481 -6.40 -33.80 15.41
C ASP A 481 -5.54 -32.78 16.16
N ASN A 482 -6.12 -31.60 16.41
CA ASN A 482 -5.67 -30.67 17.44
C ASN A 482 -6.39 -31.00 18.74
N THR A 483 -5.90 -32.00 19.46
CA THR A 483 -6.20 -32.14 20.90
C THR A 483 -4.96 -31.74 21.70
N GLU A 484 -4.62 -30.46 21.67
CA GLU A 484 -3.91 -29.83 22.78
C GLU A 484 -4.97 -29.41 23.80
N LYS A 485 -4.91 -30.03 24.98
CA LYS A 485 -5.76 -29.71 26.13
C LYS A 485 -5.55 -28.22 26.48
N ILE A 486 -6.54 -27.40 26.16
CA ILE A 486 -6.66 -26.03 26.66
C ILE A 486 -6.82 -26.13 28.17
N THR A 487 -5.75 -25.87 28.92
CA THR A 487 -5.85 -25.54 30.33
C THR A 487 -6.47 -24.16 30.42
N ASN A 488 -7.74 -24.11 30.86
CA ASN A 488 -8.42 -22.88 31.28
C ASN A 488 -7.55 -22.14 32.31
N ASN A 489 -6.95 -21.02 31.92
CA ASN A 489 -6.42 -20.02 32.83
C ASN A 489 -6.97 -18.64 32.41
N ASN A 490 -7.75 -18.04 33.31
CA ASN A 490 -8.46 -16.77 33.14
C ASN A 490 -7.53 -15.55 33.25
N ASN A 491 -6.72 -15.28 32.23
CA ASN A 491 -6.08 -13.97 32.01
C ASN A 491 -5.88 -13.75 30.51
N ARG A 492 -6.88 -13.18 29.82
CA ARG A 492 -6.80 -12.93 28.38
C ARG A 492 -5.84 -11.76 28.10
N LEU A 493 -4.79 -12.02 27.32
CA LEU A 493 -3.78 -11.02 26.95
C LEU A 493 -4.30 -10.03 25.87
N PRO A 494 -3.68 -8.84 25.76
CA PRO A 494 -3.96 -7.88 24.68
C PRO A 494 -3.72 -8.46 23.28
N LEU A 495 -4.37 -7.89 22.27
CA LEU A 495 -4.24 -8.33 20.88
C LEU A 495 -2.76 -8.36 20.41
N GLY A 496 -2.34 -9.47 19.82
CA GLY A 496 -0.96 -9.65 19.34
C GLY A 496 0.06 -10.00 20.44
N CYS A 497 -0.36 -10.14 21.70
CA CYS A 497 0.49 -10.61 22.81
C CYS A 497 0.29 -12.12 23.05
N HIS A 498 1.40 -12.85 23.15
CA HIS A 498 1.41 -14.30 23.37
C HIS A 498 2.24 -14.62 24.62
N GLU A 499 1.64 -15.31 25.59
CA GLU A 499 2.38 -15.79 26.76
C GLU A 499 3.19 -17.03 26.40
N VAL A 500 4.47 -17.05 26.77
CA VAL A 500 5.38 -18.15 26.41
C VAL A 500 6.01 -18.77 27.64
N SER A 501 5.84 -20.08 27.80
CA SER A 501 6.56 -20.87 28.78
C SER A 501 7.94 -21.27 28.23
N ILE A 502 9.01 -21.05 29.02
CA ILE A 502 10.36 -21.47 28.63
C ILE A 502 10.59 -22.94 29.02
N HIS A 503 11.18 -23.70 28.10
CA HIS A 503 11.67 -25.04 28.37
C HIS A 503 12.81 -25.03 29.40
N PRO A 504 12.74 -25.83 30.49
CA PRO A 504 13.74 -25.80 31.57
C PRO A 504 15.19 -25.99 31.09
N SER A 505 15.41 -26.82 30.05
CA SER A 505 16.76 -27.05 29.51
C SER A 505 17.46 -25.80 28.95
N LEU A 506 16.71 -24.74 28.65
CA LEU A 506 17.27 -23.48 28.18
C LEU A 506 17.70 -22.57 29.33
N LEU A 507 17.19 -22.78 30.55
CA LEU A 507 17.51 -21.97 31.74
C LEU A 507 18.46 -22.68 32.72
N ILE A 508 18.57 -24.01 32.67
CA ILE A 508 19.40 -24.79 33.60
C ILE A 508 20.90 -24.55 33.33
N SER A 509 21.51 -23.70 34.15
CA SER A 509 22.81 -24.00 34.76
C SER A 509 22.53 -24.58 36.16
N SER A 510 23.14 -25.72 36.45
CA SER A 510 23.01 -26.49 37.70
C SER A 510 22.71 -25.65 38.97
N ASN A 511 21.61 -25.97 39.66
CA ASN A 511 21.21 -25.55 41.03
C ASN A 511 20.25 -24.36 41.23
N ILE A 512 19.23 -24.14 40.40
CA ILE A 512 18.15 -23.19 40.75
C ILE A 512 16.80 -23.90 40.88
N LYS A 513 16.16 -23.80 42.05
CA LYS A 513 14.77 -24.24 42.29
C LYS A 513 13.83 -23.30 41.52
N MET A 514 12.94 -23.85 40.69
CA MET A 514 11.90 -23.10 39.95
C MET A 514 10.79 -22.62 40.89
N SER A 515 11.04 -21.60 41.72
CA SER A 515 9.99 -21.00 42.57
C SER A 515 9.50 -19.63 42.12
N ASN A 516 10.14 -18.96 41.15
CA ASN A 516 9.68 -17.66 40.64
C ASN A 516 9.16 -17.79 39.21
N SER A 517 7.87 -17.52 39.01
CA SER A 517 7.20 -17.53 37.71
C SER A 517 7.44 -16.21 36.98
N LEU A 518 8.51 -16.12 36.19
CA LEU A 518 8.66 -15.02 35.22
C LEU A 518 7.56 -15.14 34.16
N LYS A 519 6.80 -14.05 33.94
CA LYS A 519 5.80 -13.99 32.89
C LYS A 519 6.43 -13.41 31.63
N ILE A 520 6.55 -14.21 30.57
CA ILE A 520 7.14 -13.78 29.30
C ILE A 520 6.06 -13.61 28.27
N ILE A 521 6.01 -12.41 27.68
CA ILE A 521 5.01 -12.03 26.70
C ILE A 521 5.73 -11.61 25.43
N ILE A 522 5.46 -12.28 24.32
CA ILE A 522 5.92 -11.88 22.98
C ILE A 522 4.82 -11.04 22.34
N ARG A 523 5.15 -9.80 21.97
CA ARG A 523 4.25 -8.89 21.26
C ARG A 523 4.64 -8.78 19.79
N VAL A 524 3.66 -9.02 18.93
CA VAL A 524 3.71 -8.76 17.49
C VAL A 524 2.71 -7.68 17.16
N THR A 525 3.10 -6.68 16.37
CA THR A 525 2.14 -5.69 15.86
C THR A 525 1.16 -6.40 14.90
N PRO A 526 -0.16 -6.36 15.14
CA PRO A 526 -1.12 -6.98 14.25
C PRO A 526 -1.12 -6.25 12.90
N THR A 527 -1.03 -7.01 11.81
CA THR A 527 -1.15 -6.48 10.44
C THR A 527 -2.61 -6.48 10.03
N PHE A 528 -3.23 -5.32 9.97
CA PHE A 528 -4.58 -5.17 9.41
C PHE A 528 -4.48 -5.19 7.88
N SER A 529 -4.66 -6.35 7.25
CA SER A 529 -4.95 -6.43 5.82
C SER A 529 -6.34 -5.82 5.58
N GLY A 530 -6.49 -5.03 4.52
CA GLY A 530 -7.68 -4.20 4.26
C GLY A 530 -9.00 -4.97 4.08
N ASP A 531 -8.97 -6.30 3.99
CA ASP A 531 -10.12 -7.13 3.64
C ASP A 531 -10.67 -8.00 4.79
N GLU A 532 -10.00 -8.11 5.94
CA GLU A 532 -10.48 -8.92 7.08
C GLU A 532 -11.34 -8.12 8.09
N ASN A 533 -12.21 -7.25 7.58
CA ASN A 533 -13.10 -6.44 8.43
C ASN A 533 -14.33 -7.20 8.96
N SER A 534 -14.56 -8.45 8.58
CA SER A 534 -15.82 -9.16 8.87
C SER A 534 -15.72 -10.40 9.76
N GLN A 535 -14.53 -11.01 9.94
CA GLN A 535 -14.41 -12.25 10.73
C GLN A 535 -13.97 -12.06 12.18
N PHE A 536 -13.36 -10.92 12.53
CA PHE A 536 -12.94 -10.61 13.91
C PHE A 536 -13.98 -9.82 14.72
N TYR A 537 -15.05 -9.34 14.09
CA TYR A 537 -16.06 -8.50 14.71
C TYR A 537 -17.40 -9.22 14.71
N GLY A 538 -17.62 -10.06 15.73
CA GLY A 538 -18.95 -10.61 16.00
C GLY A 538 -19.95 -9.48 16.30
N SER A 539 -21.18 -9.62 15.80
CA SER A 539 -22.29 -8.73 16.13
C SER A 539 -22.43 -8.63 17.64
N ALA A 540 -22.30 -7.42 18.19
CA ALA A 540 -22.57 -7.13 19.59
C ALA A 540 -24.02 -7.54 19.91
N LYS A 541 -24.17 -8.68 20.56
CA LYS A 541 -25.36 -9.04 21.31
C LYS A 541 -24.90 -9.50 22.67
N ASP A 542 -25.27 -8.68 23.66
CA ASP A 542 -25.42 -8.94 25.08
C ASP A 542 -24.79 -10.25 25.59
N HIS A 543 -23.66 -10.15 26.29
CA HIS A 543 -23.39 -10.82 27.58
C HIS A 543 -22.04 -10.34 28.16
N GLN A 544 -21.98 -10.34 29.49
CA GLN A 544 -21.00 -9.71 30.38
C GLN A 544 -19.53 -9.99 30.04
N ASP A 545 -18.79 -8.93 29.68
CA ASP A 545 -17.41 -8.57 30.10
C ASP A 545 -16.84 -7.53 29.11
N GLU A 546 -17.40 -6.31 29.11
CA GLU A 546 -17.03 -5.24 28.16
C GLU A 546 -15.56 -4.77 28.26
N SER A 547 -14.95 -4.89 29.46
CA SER A 547 -13.53 -4.56 29.66
C SER A 547 -12.58 -5.47 28.89
N ASP A 548 -12.94 -6.75 28.78
CA ASP A 548 -12.08 -7.79 28.25
C ASP A 548 -12.18 -7.86 26.73
N LEU A 549 -13.37 -7.56 26.19
CA LEU A 549 -13.56 -7.36 24.75
C LEU A 549 -12.75 -6.17 24.24
N PHE A 550 -12.70 -5.07 24.99
CA PHE A 550 -11.98 -3.85 24.59
C PHE A 550 -10.48 -4.09 24.44
N VAL A 551 -9.86 -4.82 25.38
CA VAL A 551 -8.43 -5.18 25.37
C VAL A 551 -8.09 -6.10 24.20
N GLN A 552 -9.00 -7.03 23.86
CA GLN A 552 -8.85 -7.92 22.68
C GLN A 552 -9.08 -7.20 21.36
N GLN A 553 -9.96 -6.21 21.32
CA GLN A 553 -10.36 -5.53 20.09
C GLN A 553 -9.40 -4.40 19.70
N TYR A 554 -8.75 -3.76 20.69
CA TYR A 554 -7.99 -2.53 20.46
C TYR A 554 -6.57 -2.49 21.06
N GLY A 555 -6.08 -3.61 21.62
CA GLY A 555 -4.73 -3.73 22.17
C GLY A 555 -3.57 -3.74 21.16
N TYR A 556 -3.67 -3.05 20.02
CA TYR A 556 -2.60 -3.04 19.01
C TYR A 556 -1.55 -1.93 19.22
N ARG A 557 -1.90 -0.83 19.90
CA ARG A 557 -0.99 0.27 20.23
C ARG A 557 -0.06 -0.12 21.37
N LEU A 558 1.24 0.12 21.20
CA LEU A 558 2.25 -0.28 22.19
C LEU A 558 2.10 0.50 23.50
N SER A 559 1.87 1.82 23.45
CA SER A 559 1.54 2.64 24.62
C SER A 559 0.46 2.03 25.53
N TYR A 560 -0.66 1.58 24.96
CA TYR A 560 -1.74 0.94 25.70
C TYR A 560 -1.32 -0.41 26.30
N ILE A 561 -0.58 -1.23 25.55
CA ILE A 561 -0.07 -2.53 26.04
C ILE A 561 0.88 -2.32 27.23
N LEU A 562 1.77 -1.33 27.15
CA LEU A 562 2.69 -0.99 28.24
C LEU A 562 1.92 -0.59 29.49
N ASP A 563 0.87 0.22 29.34
CA ASP A 563 0.02 0.65 30.46
C ASP A 563 -0.74 -0.51 31.11
N VAL A 564 -1.18 -1.51 30.32
CA VAL A 564 -1.91 -2.69 30.82
C VAL A 564 -0.97 -3.72 31.46
N LEU A 565 0.17 -4.00 30.82
CA LEU A 565 1.08 -5.07 31.26
C LEU A 565 2.07 -4.61 32.33
N GLN A 566 2.38 -3.32 32.39
CA GLN A 566 3.36 -2.73 33.32
C GLN A 566 4.67 -3.56 33.41
N PRO A 567 5.37 -3.81 32.28
CA PRO A 567 6.53 -4.69 32.27
C PRO A 567 7.74 -4.08 32.99
N ASN A 568 8.50 -4.92 33.70
CA ASN A 568 9.76 -4.52 34.33
C ASN A 568 10.93 -4.56 33.33
N TYR A 569 10.88 -5.54 32.44
CA TYR A 569 11.91 -5.78 31.43
C TYR A 569 11.30 -5.74 30.03
N VAL A 570 11.92 -4.99 29.13
CA VAL A 570 11.53 -4.95 27.71
C VAL A 570 12.71 -5.36 26.86
N ILE A 571 12.51 -6.34 25.98
CA ILE A 571 13.53 -6.80 25.04
C ILE A 571 13.12 -6.36 23.64
N LEU A 572 13.88 -5.43 23.07
CA LEU A 572 13.77 -5.00 21.69
C LEU A 572 14.56 -6.00 20.82
N TYR A 573 13.86 -6.99 20.25
CA TYR A 573 14.49 -8.01 19.40
C TYR A 573 15.00 -7.42 18.07
N GLU A 574 14.35 -6.35 17.61
CA GLU A 574 14.67 -5.62 16.39
C GLU A 574 14.65 -4.11 16.69
N PRO A 575 15.55 -3.32 16.07
CA PRO A 575 15.67 -1.89 16.32
C PRO A 575 14.59 -1.12 15.55
N LYS A 576 13.71 -0.42 16.26
CA LYS A 576 12.71 0.49 15.70
C LYS A 576 12.63 1.80 16.47
N LEU A 577 12.64 2.91 15.74
CA LEU A 577 12.67 4.26 16.32
C LEU A 577 11.42 4.60 17.13
N SER A 578 10.24 4.27 16.60
CA SER A 578 8.97 4.47 17.32
C SER A 578 8.95 3.76 18.66
N TRP A 579 9.38 2.48 18.70
CA TRP A 579 9.37 1.70 19.93
C TRP A 579 10.32 2.25 21.00
N VAL A 580 11.53 2.66 20.62
CA VAL A 580 12.48 3.26 21.57
C VAL A 580 11.87 4.51 22.20
N ARG A 581 11.28 5.40 21.40
CA ARG A 581 10.66 6.64 21.89
C ARG A 581 9.38 6.40 22.69
N GLU A 582 8.54 5.45 22.28
CA GLU A 582 7.35 5.08 23.05
C GLU A 582 7.72 4.54 24.43
N LEU A 583 8.84 3.81 24.56
CA LEU A 583 9.35 3.34 25.85
C LEU A 583 9.91 4.48 26.70
N GLU A 584 10.62 5.45 26.11
CA GLU A 584 11.05 6.67 26.81
C GLU A 584 9.83 7.44 27.37
N VAL A 585 8.81 7.66 26.53
CA VAL A 585 7.57 8.35 26.92
C VAL A 585 6.82 7.59 28.01
N TYR A 586 6.75 6.26 27.90
CA TYR A 586 6.15 5.42 28.93
C TYR A 586 6.90 5.52 30.27
N ASN A 587 8.24 5.45 30.26
CA ASN A 587 9.05 5.59 31.48
C ASN A 587 8.87 6.97 32.13
N ALA A 588 8.81 8.05 31.34
CA ALA A 588 8.52 9.39 31.83
C ALA A 588 7.16 9.47 32.53
N ARG A 589 6.12 8.84 31.97
CA ARG A 589 4.79 8.80 32.57
C ARG A 589 4.73 7.97 33.85
N LEU A 590 5.47 6.86 33.93
CA LEU A 590 5.58 6.08 35.15
C LEU A 590 6.13 6.94 36.29
N LEU A 591 7.23 7.66 36.05
CA LEU A 591 7.86 8.50 37.06
C LEU A 591 6.92 9.59 37.59
N ILE A 592 6.20 10.29 36.71
CA ILE A 592 5.23 11.33 37.12
C ILE A 592 4.13 10.73 38.01
N GLN A 593 3.57 9.58 37.62
CA GLN A 593 2.53 8.91 38.41
C GLN A 593 3.03 8.49 39.80
N HIS A 594 4.33 8.23 39.95
CA HIS A 594 4.94 7.97 41.26
C HIS A 594 5.08 9.23 42.10
N PHE A 595 5.51 10.36 41.51
CA PHE A 595 5.60 11.65 42.20
C PHE A 595 4.23 12.18 42.64
N SER A 596 3.21 12.12 41.77
CA SER A 596 1.84 12.53 42.10
C SER A 596 1.23 11.72 43.26
N LYS A 597 1.67 10.47 43.47
CA LYS A 597 1.24 9.63 44.59
C LYS A 597 2.03 9.89 45.88
N SER A 598 3.32 10.26 45.79
CA SER A 598 4.16 10.52 46.97
C SER A 598 3.84 11.83 47.68
N ASP A 599 3.30 12.83 46.99
CA ASP A 599 2.91 14.12 47.59
C ASP A 599 1.73 14.00 48.59
N SER A 600 1.05 12.85 48.61
CA SER A 600 -0.04 12.55 49.56
C SER A 600 0.45 11.88 50.85
N SER A 601 1.72 11.47 50.97
CA SER A 601 2.26 10.77 52.14
C SER A 601 3.62 11.35 52.54
N SER A 602 3.62 12.19 53.57
CA SER A 602 4.80 12.76 54.21
C SER A 602 5.69 11.67 54.83
N ASN A 603 6.63 11.09 54.09
CA ASN A 603 7.77 10.32 54.62
C ASN A 603 8.95 10.41 53.63
N ILE A 604 9.72 11.48 53.74
CA ILE A 604 10.67 11.99 52.73
C ILE A 604 12.09 11.35 52.81
N ARG A 605 12.35 10.29 53.59
CA ARG A 605 13.76 9.89 53.87
C ARG A 605 14.17 8.42 53.72
N GLU A 606 13.29 7.50 53.30
CA GLU A 606 13.67 6.07 53.10
C GLU A 606 13.37 5.51 51.69
N LEU A 607 13.02 6.36 50.71
CA LEU A 607 12.51 5.92 49.41
C LEU A 607 13.49 6.06 48.22
N ASN A 608 14.81 6.03 48.47
CA ASN A 608 15.80 6.08 47.37
C ASN A 608 16.07 4.70 46.72
N ASN A 609 15.42 3.63 47.19
CA ASN A 609 15.75 2.25 46.77
C ASN A 609 14.69 1.52 45.92
N SER A 610 13.62 2.18 45.47
CA SER A 610 12.72 1.54 44.48
C SER A 610 12.05 2.56 43.55
N LEU A 611 12.85 3.37 42.84
CA LEU A 611 12.32 3.89 41.58
C LEU A 611 12.08 2.67 40.67
N PRO A 612 10.86 2.50 40.11
CA PRO A 612 10.64 1.47 39.12
C PRO A 612 11.44 1.85 37.89
N SER A 613 12.59 1.21 37.71
CA SER A 613 13.40 1.36 36.53
C SER A 613 12.94 0.34 35.50
N LEU A 614 12.35 0.82 34.43
CA LEU A 614 12.14 0.02 33.22
C LEU A 614 13.52 -0.32 32.66
N LYS A 615 13.85 -1.61 32.61
CA LYS A 615 15.10 -2.11 32.00
C LYS A 615 14.84 -2.52 30.56
N ILE A 616 15.57 -1.92 29.63
CA ILE A 616 15.42 -2.13 28.20
C ILE A 616 16.68 -2.79 27.65
N TYR A 617 16.50 -3.95 27.02
CA TYR A 617 17.57 -4.61 26.28
C TYR A 617 17.40 -4.37 24.78
N PHE A 618 18.41 -3.79 24.16
CA PHE A 618 18.42 -3.46 22.74
C PHE A 618 19.29 -4.46 21.97
N VAL A 619 18.68 -5.40 21.24
CA VAL A 619 19.41 -6.46 20.53
C VAL A 619 19.68 -6.05 19.07
N LEU A 620 20.95 -5.94 18.71
CA LEU A 620 21.38 -5.47 17.38
C LEU A 620 22.46 -6.36 16.78
N TYR A 621 22.37 -6.66 15.47
CA TYR A 621 23.51 -7.24 14.76
C TYR A 621 24.58 -6.19 14.44
N GLU A 622 25.79 -6.39 14.94
CA GLU A 622 26.94 -5.51 14.67
C GLU A 622 27.41 -5.60 13.21
N ASN A 623 27.76 -4.47 12.60
CA ASN A 623 28.26 -4.36 11.21
C ASN A 623 27.30 -4.98 10.18
N SER A 624 26.00 -4.89 10.46
CA SER A 624 24.97 -5.52 9.64
C SER A 624 24.13 -4.51 8.87
N VAL A 625 23.36 -5.00 7.90
CA VAL A 625 22.37 -4.19 7.19
C VAL A 625 21.23 -3.73 8.13
N GLU A 626 20.94 -4.47 9.21
CA GLU A 626 19.96 -4.05 10.22
C GLU A 626 20.39 -2.77 10.94
N GLU A 627 21.64 -2.73 11.41
CA GLU A 627 22.24 -1.54 12.04
C GLU A 627 22.27 -0.37 11.06
N GLN A 628 22.75 -0.59 9.83
CA GLN A 628 22.80 0.46 8.82
C GLN A 628 21.41 1.03 8.52
N ARG A 629 20.36 0.20 8.46
CA ARG A 629 18.97 0.66 8.28
C ARG A 629 18.49 1.53 9.42
N TYR A 630 18.80 1.14 10.66
CA TYR A 630 18.44 1.92 11.84
C TYR A 630 19.13 3.29 11.83
N LEU A 631 20.45 3.32 11.63
CA LEU A 631 21.25 4.55 11.60
C LEU A 631 20.87 5.47 10.43
N THR A 632 20.61 4.92 9.24
CA THR A 632 20.16 5.71 8.08
C THR A 632 18.77 6.29 8.30
N SER A 633 17.87 5.57 8.97
CA SER A 633 16.54 6.09 9.32
C SER A 633 16.64 7.27 10.29
N LEU A 634 17.52 7.20 11.30
CA LEU A 634 17.81 8.32 12.22
C LEU A 634 18.33 9.55 11.50
N ARG A 635 19.34 9.39 10.64
CA ARG A 635 19.94 10.50 9.89
C ARG A 635 18.92 11.17 8.99
N LYS A 636 18.14 10.39 8.23
CA LYS A 636 17.11 10.93 7.33
C LYS A 636 15.98 11.65 8.04
N GLU A 637 15.54 11.14 9.19
CA GLU A 637 14.53 11.83 9.97
C GLU A 637 15.03 13.18 10.49
N LYS A 638 16.30 13.24 10.95
CA LYS A 638 16.95 14.48 11.35
C LYS A 638 17.02 15.47 10.18
N GLU A 639 17.54 15.04 9.03
CA GLU A 639 17.61 15.85 7.80
C GLU A 639 16.23 16.33 7.36
N ALA A 640 15.19 15.49 7.49
CA ALA A 640 13.82 15.85 7.16
C ALA A 640 13.30 16.97 8.09
N PHE A 641 13.52 16.87 9.40
CA PHE A 641 13.12 17.93 10.32
C PHE A 641 13.90 19.22 10.12
N GLU A 642 15.22 19.15 9.86
CA GLU A 642 16.03 20.33 9.52
C GLU A 642 15.50 21.03 8.26
N SER A 643 15.15 20.26 7.23
CA SER A 643 14.53 20.78 6.00
C SER A 643 13.17 21.43 6.24
N LEU A 644 12.32 20.82 7.10
CA LEU A 644 11.02 21.39 7.46
C LEU A 644 11.16 22.67 8.30
N ILE A 645 12.18 22.75 9.17
CA ILE A 645 12.47 23.96 9.93
C ILE A 645 12.90 25.09 8.98
N GLN A 646 13.78 24.79 8.02
CA GLN A 646 14.17 25.75 6.99
C GLN A 646 12.96 26.22 6.15
N LEU A 647 12.10 25.29 5.74
CA LEU A 647 10.84 25.62 5.07
C LEU A 647 9.97 26.52 5.96
N SER A 648 9.77 26.18 7.23
CA SER A 648 8.94 26.97 8.15
C SER A 648 9.43 28.43 8.30
N SER A 649 10.74 28.66 8.24
CA SER A 649 11.34 30.00 8.34
C SER A 649 11.21 30.85 7.07
N THR A 650 11.00 30.21 5.92
CA THR A 650 10.91 30.88 4.60
C THR A 650 9.47 30.95 4.08
N LEU A 651 8.61 30.06 4.57
CA LEU A 651 7.24 29.89 4.13
C LEU A 651 6.37 31.11 4.49
N VAL A 652 5.77 31.72 3.47
CA VAL A 652 4.74 32.76 3.62
C VAL A 652 3.47 32.25 2.95
N ILE A 653 2.53 31.73 3.74
CA ILE A 653 1.21 31.33 3.25
C ILE A 653 0.22 32.47 3.52
N PRO A 654 -0.42 33.03 2.48
CA PRO A 654 -1.48 34.01 2.67
C PRO A 654 -2.66 33.34 3.37
N LYS A 655 -3.08 33.91 4.51
CA LYS A 655 -4.26 33.44 5.29
C LYS A 655 -5.55 33.42 4.44
N ASP A 656 -5.61 34.23 3.39
CA ASP A 656 -6.77 34.40 2.51
C ASP A 656 -6.60 33.76 1.12
N THR A 657 -5.83 32.66 0.99
CA THR A 657 -5.88 31.82 -0.22
C THR A 657 -7.20 31.05 -0.33
N THR A 658 -8.33 31.76 -0.15
CA THR A 658 -9.47 31.52 -1.01
C THR A 658 -8.96 31.64 -2.44
N ILE A 659 -8.68 30.50 -3.07
CA ILE A 659 -8.49 30.44 -4.51
C ILE A 659 -9.66 31.23 -5.07
N PRO A 660 -9.43 32.31 -5.85
CA PRO A 660 -10.49 33.20 -6.28
C PRO A 660 -11.47 32.39 -7.11
N TYR A 661 -12.53 31.97 -6.46
CA TYR A 661 -13.75 31.58 -7.12
C TYR A 661 -14.18 32.81 -7.88
N GLY A 662 -14.42 32.65 -9.18
CA GLY A 662 -15.14 33.66 -9.93
C GLY A 662 -16.41 33.93 -9.15
N LYS A 663 -16.46 35.04 -8.41
CA LYS A 663 -17.71 35.63 -7.97
C LYS A 663 -18.52 35.73 -9.24
N LEU A 664 -19.53 34.88 -9.38
CA LEU A 664 -20.64 35.14 -10.28
C LEU A 664 -21.02 36.58 -9.98
N HIS A 665 -20.81 37.47 -10.95
CA HIS A 665 -21.38 38.81 -10.87
C HIS A 665 -22.85 38.60 -10.52
N ALA A 666 -23.27 39.14 -9.37
CA ALA A 666 -24.60 38.98 -8.80
C ALA A 666 -25.69 39.72 -9.62
N GLY A 667 -25.58 39.69 -10.96
CA GLY A 667 -26.43 40.35 -11.93
C GLY A 667 -26.92 39.45 -13.07
N ASP A 668 -26.40 38.24 -13.24
CA ASP A 668 -26.91 37.30 -14.26
C ASP A 668 -27.60 36.09 -13.61
N ASN A 669 -28.93 36.07 -13.67
CA ASN A 669 -29.78 34.90 -13.37
C ASN A 669 -29.60 33.79 -14.45
N GLN A 670 -28.37 33.41 -14.79
CA GLN A 670 -28.11 32.22 -15.61
C GLN A 670 -28.13 30.98 -14.73
N ALA A 671 -29.01 30.03 -15.07
CA ALA A 671 -29.09 28.74 -14.40
C ALA A 671 -27.71 28.05 -14.41
N VAL A 672 -27.20 27.70 -13.23
CA VAL A 672 -25.90 27.04 -13.08
C VAL A 672 -25.94 25.67 -13.75
N SER A 673 -25.08 25.48 -14.74
CA SER A 673 -24.99 24.23 -15.51
C SER A 673 -24.52 23.06 -14.63
N ARG A 674 -25.23 21.91 -14.67
CA ARG A 674 -24.96 20.75 -13.80
C ARG A 674 -24.37 19.53 -14.51
N VAL A 675 -23.51 18.78 -13.84
CA VAL A 675 -22.95 17.52 -14.34
C VAL A 675 -23.24 16.41 -13.34
N ILE A 676 -23.81 15.30 -13.82
CA ILE A 676 -24.01 14.11 -12.99
C ILE A 676 -22.75 13.26 -13.08
N VAL A 677 -22.20 12.91 -11.92
CA VAL A 677 -20.91 12.21 -11.80
C VAL A 677 -21.11 10.91 -11.03
N ASP A 678 -20.54 9.81 -11.53
CA ASP A 678 -20.52 8.55 -10.80
C ASP A 678 -19.82 8.71 -9.44
N MET A 679 -20.46 8.24 -8.37
CA MET A 679 -19.89 8.25 -7.01
C MET A 679 -18.48 7.63 -6.93
N ARG A 680 -18.12 6.70 -7.81
CA ARG A 680 -16.79 6.04 -7.89
C ARG A 680 -15.72 6.98 -8.43
N GLU A 681 -16.12 7.93 -9.27
CA GLU A 681 -15.21 8.81 -9.99
C GLU A 681 -14.71 9.98 -9.14
N PHE A 682 -15.30 10.20 -7.96
CA PHE A 682 -14.76 11.10 -6.93
C PHE A 682 -13.37 10.71 -6.42
N ARG A 683 -12.86 9.51 -6.77
CA ARG A 683 -11.45 9.14 -6.54
C ARG A 683 -10.48 9.90 -7.45
N SER A 684 -10.96 10.53 -8.52
CA SER A 684 -10.15 11.33 -9.42
C SER A 684 -10.21 12.82 -9.08
N GLU A 685 -9.30 13.60 -9.65
CA GLU A 685 -9.21 15.06 -9.47
C GLU A 685 -10.32 15.82 -10.23
N LEU A 686 -10.88 15.21 -11.27
CA LEU A 686 -11.74 15.88 -12.23
C LEU A 686 -13.03 16.46 -11.60
N PRO A 687 -13.76 15.78 -10.69
CA PRO A 687 -14.94 16.35 -10.04
C PRO A 687 -14.66 17.66 -9.29
N ALA A 688 -13.53 17.76 -8.59
CA ALA A 688 -13.14 18.99 -7.90
C ALA A 688 -12.85 20.13 -8.90
N LEU A 689 -12.22 19.81 -10.03
CA LEU A 689 -11.94 20.78 -11.09
C LEU A 689 -13.21 21.24 -11.82
N LEU A 690 -14.18 20.35 -12.04
CA LEU A 690 -15.49 20.70 -12.60
C LEU A 690 -16.21 21.69 -11.70
N HIS A 691 -16.22 21.43 -10.39
CA HIS A 691 -16.76 22.36 -9.40
C HIS A 691 -16.06 23.71 -9.44
N ARG A 692 -14.71 23.71 -9.48
CA ARG A 692 -13.90 24.94 -9.58
C ARG A 692 -14.16 25.74 -10.86
N LYS A 693 -14.54 25.08 -11.97
CA LYS A 693 -14.95 25.74 -13.22
C LYS A 693 -16.37 26.31 -13.17
N GLY A 694 -17.09 26.17 -12.05
CA GLY A 694 -18.43 26.72 -11.84
C GLY A 694 -19.57 25.79 -12.27
N LEU A 695 -19.28 24.51 -12.54
CA LEU A 695 -20.31 23.51 -12.84
C LEU A 695 -20.85 22.92 -11.54
N LYS A 696 -22.18 22.79 -11.41
CA LYS A 696 -22.80 22.10 -10.28
C LYS A 696 -22.58 20.58 -10.43
N VAL A 697 -21.78 20.01 -9.54
CA VAL A 697 -21.48 18.57 -9.53
C VAL A 697 -22.53 17.81 -8.70
N GLU A 698 -23.26 16.90 -9.34
CA GLU A 698 -24.31 16.10 -8.69
C GLU A 698 -23.87 14.62 -8.60
N PRO A 699 -23.51 14.12 -7.40
CA PRO A 699 -23.04 12.74 -7.24
C PRO A 699 -24.19 11.73 -7.38
N MET A 700 -24.03 10.71 -8.22
CA MET A 700 -25.01 9.64 -8.41
C MET A 700 -24.34 8.30 -8.64
N THR A 701 -24.95 7.18 -8.26
CA THR A 701 -24.43 5.86 -8.68
C THR A 701 -24.89 5.59 -10.10
N LEU A 702 -23.95 5.50 -11.05
CA LEU A 702 -24.24 5.24 -12.45
C LEU A 702 -23.78 3.82 -12.81
N SER A 703 -24.53 3.12 -13.66
CA SER A 703 -24.18 1.77 -14.11
C SER A 703 -23.48 1.74 -15.47
N ILE A 704 -23.69 2.75 -16.30
CA ILE A 704 -23.35 2.72 -17.73
C ILE A 704 -22.10 3.55 -18.08
N ALA A 705 -21.92 4.72 -17.48
CA ALA A 705 -20.86 5.69 -17.80
C ALA A 705 -20.44 6.49 -16.56
N ASP A 706 -19.28 7.14 -16.61
CA ASP A 706 -18.70 7.88 -15.47
C ASP A 706 -19.31 9.29 -15.32
N TYR A 707 -19.62 9.95 -16.43
CA TYR A 707 -20.18 11.31 -16.44
C TYR A 707 -21.37 11.43 -17.39
N ILE A 708 -22.36 12.24 -17.02
CA ILE A 708 -23.48 12.61 -17.87
C ILE A 708 -23.56 14.13 -17.94
N LEU A 709 -23.27 14.66 -19.13
CA LEU A 709 -23.17 16.11 -19.37
C LEU A 709 -24.51 16.70 -19.84
N ALA A 710 -25.29 15.90 -20.56
CA ALA A 710 -26.63 16.22 -21.07
C ALA A 710 -27.47 14.93 -21.18
N PRO A 711 -28.81 14.99 -21.28
CA PRO A 711 -29.66 13.78 -21.33
C PRO A 711 -29.28 12.76 -22.40
N HIS A 712 -28.67 13.21 -23.50
CA HIS A 712 -28.27 12.38 -24.64
C HIS A 712 -26.76 12.10 -24.70
N LEU A 713 -25.95 12.66 -23.78
CA LEU A 713 -24.49 12.69 -23.84
C LEU A 713 -23.87 12.07 -22.58
N CYS A 714 -23.31 10.88 -22.72
CA CYS A 714 -22.55 10.20 -21.67
C CYS A 714 -21.05 10.19 -22.01
N VAL A 715 -20.20 10.18 -20.99
CA VAL A 715 -18.75 10.10 -21.13
C VAL A 715 -18.19 8.99 -20.23
N GLU A 716 -17.40 8.11 -20.81
CA GLU A 716 -16.51 7.17 -20.10
C GLU A 716 -15.10 7.74 -20.14
N ARG A 717 -14.47 7.92 -18.97
CA ARG A 717 -13.10 8.46 -18.85
C ARG A 717 -12.09 7.32 -18.75
N LYS A 718 -10.98 7.42 -19.48
CA LYS A 718 -9.92 6.42 -19.47
C LYS A 718 -8.54 7.07 -19.47
N SER A 719 -7.68 6.64 -18.55
CA SER A 719 -6.23 6.89 -18.64
C SER A 719 -5.62 6.06 -19.77
N VAL A 720 -4.42 6.42 -20.25
CA VAL A 720 -3.72 5.63 -21.28
C VAL A 720 -3.45 4.18 -20.84
N SER A 721 -3.05 3.97 -19.58
CA SER A 721 -2.80 2.62 -19.04
C SER A 721 -4.08 1.81 -18.97
N ASP A 722 -5.18 2.40 -18.49
CA ASP A 722 -6.48 1.74 -18.42
C ASP A 722 -7.05 1.46 -19.82
N LEU A 723 -6.76 2.32 -20.80
CA LEU A 723 -7.14 2.11 -22.19
C LEU A 723 -6.46 0.87 -22.76
N ILE A 724 -5.14 0.74 -22.56
CA ILE A 724 -4.37 -0.43 -23.00
C ILE A 724 -4.89 -1.70 -22.32
N GLY A 725 -5.07 -1.66 -21.00
CA GLY A 725 -5.59 -2.80 -20.23
C GLY A 725 -7.00 -3.21 -20.64
N SER A 726 -7.89 -2.24 -20.84
CA SER A 726 -9.29 -2.49 -21.21
C SER A 726 -9.49 -2.92 -22.66
N LEU A 727 -8.64 -2.48 -23.59
CA LEU A 727 -8.60 -2.98 -24.98
C LEU A 727 -8.02 -4.39 -25.06
N ASN A 728 -7.03 -4.72 -24.22
CA ASN A 728 -6.45 -6.07 -24.21
C ASN A 728 -7.37 -7.11 -23.56
N SER A 729 -8.09 -6.73 -22.51
CA SER A 729 -9.08 -7.59 -21.84
C SER A 729 -10.44 -7.64 -22.55
N GLY A 730 -10.72 -6.75 -23.51
CA GLY A 730 -12.02 -6.63 -24.17
C GLY A 730 -13.08 -5.89 -23.34
N ARG A 731 -12.78 -5.48 -22.09
CA ARG A 731 -13.71 -4.75 -21.21
C ARG A 731 -14.30 -3.50 -21.88
N LEU A 732 -13.48 -2.74 -22.62
CA LEU A 732 -13.91 -1.48 -23.23
C LEU A 732 -15.03 -1.68 -24.27
N TYR A 733 -15.02 -2.81 -24.99
CA TYR A 733 -16.04 -3.14 -25.98
C TYR A 733 -17.43 -3.31 -25.32
N HIS A 734 -17.49 -3.98 -24.17
CA HIS A 734 -18.73 -4.12 -23.41
C HIS A 734 -19.24 -2.77 -22.87
N GLN A 735 -18.34 -1.91 -22.42
CA GLN A 735 -18.67 -0.55 -21.97
C GLN A 735 -19.24 0.28 -23.14
N ALA A 736 -18.58 0.29 -24.30
CA ALA A 736 -19.06 0.97 -25.50
C ALA A 736 -20.41 0.44 -25.99
N THR A 737 -20.63 -0.87 -25.88
CA THR A 737 -21.91 -1.51 -26.20
C THR A 737 -23.02 -1.00 -25.28
N ALA A 738 -22.77 -0.94 -23.97
CA ALA A 738 -23.75 -0.44 -23.00
C ALA A 738 -24.06 1.05 -23.23
N MET A 739 -23.03 1.89 -23.40
CA MET A 739 -23.21 3.32 -23.67
C MET A 739 -24.02 3.57 -24.94
N SER A 740 -23.70 2.89 -26.05
CA SER A 740 -24.36 3.08 -27.35
C SER A 740 -25.82 2.60 -27.38
N ARG A 741 -26.20 1.69 -26.48
CA ARG A 741 -27.59 1.22 -26.35
C ARG A 741 -28.48 2.23 -25.62
N HIS A 742 -27.91 2.97 -24.66
CA HIS A 742 -28.68 3.81 -23.74
C HIS A 742 -28.57 5.31 -24.04
N TYR A 743 -27.52 5.76 -24.70
CA TYR A 743 -27.29 7.17 -25.03
C TYR A 743 -27.06 7.37 -26.53
N ALA A 744 -27.62 8.46 -27.07
CA ALA A 744 -27.49 8.78 -28.49
C ALA A 744 -26.09 9.26 -28.86
N SER A 745 -25.40 9.95 -27.94
CA SER A 745 -24.03 10.44 -28.11
C SER A 745 -23.11 9.83 -27.05
N PRO A 746 -22.62 8.59 -27.25
CA PRO A 746 -21.61 8.03 -26.36
C PRO A 746 -20.23 8.64 -26.66
N VAL A 747 -19.49 9.01 -25.61
CA VAL A 747 -18.14 9.58 -25.72
C VAL A 747 -17.16 8.75 -24.90
N LEU A 748 -16.03 8.42 -25.51
CA LEU A 748 -14.84 7.93 -24.83
C LEU A 748 -13.84 9.08 -24.67
N LEU A 749 -13.58 9.50 -23.43
CA LEU A 749 -12.57 10.50 -23.12
C LEU A 749 -11.26 9.80 -22.74
N ILE A 750 -10.20 10.06 -23.50
CA ILE A 750 -8.86 9.54 -23.26
C ILE A 750 -7.98 10.66 -22.73
N GLU A 751 -7.48 10.51 -21.52
CA GLU A 751 -6.52 11.42 -20.90
C GLU A 751 -5.10 10.90 -21.05
N PHE A 752 -4.18 11.76 -21.48
CA PHE A 752 -2.77 11.42 -21.67
C PHE A 752 -1.84 12.51 -21.12
N SER A 753 -0.77 12.12 -20.45
CA SER A 753 0.28 13.05 -20.05
C SER A 753 1.31 13.19 -21.17
N ILE A 754 1.66 14.44 -21.50
CA ILE A 754 2.89 14.71 -22.26
C ILE A 754 4.00 14.77 -21.24
N HIS A 755 4.89 13.78 -21.22
CA HIS A 755 6.12 13.92 -20.46
C HIS A 755 6.92 15.07 -21.08
N ASN A 756 7.14 16.14 -20.30
CA ASN A 756 8.11 17.16 -20.62
C ASN A 756 9.46 16.46 -20.83
N LYS A 757 9.85 16.22 -22.08
CA LYS A 757 11.26 16.03 -22.38
C LYS A 757 11.92 17.35 -22.02
N VAL A 758 12.64 17.34 -20.90
CA VAL A 758 13.66 18.32 -20.56
C VAL A 758 14.43 18.64 -21.83
N SER A 759 14.48 19.93 -22.13
CA SER A 759 15.28 20.59 -23.15
C SER A 759 16.52 19.77 -23.53
N SER A 760 16.46 19.08 -24.67
CA SER A 760 17.67 18.68 -25.39
C SER A 760 18.31 19.93 -25.96
N LEU A 761 18.98 20.69 -25.11
CA LEU A 761 19.91 21.74 -25.49
C LEU A 761 21.33 21.36 -25.04
N ASN A 762 21.78 20.15 -25.39
CA ASN A 762 23.21 19.91 -25.49
C ASN A 762 23.70 20.50 -26.82
N HIS A 763 24.12 21.76 -26.75
CA HIS A 763 25.01 22.36 -27.75
C HIS A 763 26.24 21.47 -27.91
N GLY A 764 26.43 20.89 -29.09
CA GLY A 764 27.65 20.14 -29.39
C GLY A 764 27.56 19.12 -30.52
N SER A 765 26.79 19.35 -31.58
CA SER A 765 27.02 18.67 -32.87
C SER A 765 26.32 19.39 -34.02
N THR A 766 27.09 20.20 -34.74
CA THR A 766 26.69 20.90 -35.94
C THR A 766 26.55 19.93 -37.11
N ARG A 767 25.36 19.38 -37.38
CA ARG A 767 25.00 18.81 -38.70
C ARG A 767 23.51 19.00 -39.04
N GLY A 768 23.24 20.06 -39.81
CA GLY A 768 22.41 20.04 -41.01
C GLY A 768 20.90 19.68 -40.94
N PHE A 769 20.07 20.73 -40.89
CA PHE A 769 18.92 21.01 -41.76
C PHE A 769 17.71 20.04 -41.91
N HIS A 770 16.55 20.57 -41.46
CA HIS A 770 15.15 20.46 -41.93
C HIS A 770 14.15 19.76 -41.00
N GLY A 771 13.20 20.55 -40.48
CA GLY A 771 11.91 20.08 -39.97
C GLY A 771 11.71 20.30 -38.47
N SER A 772 10.78 21.21 -38.14
CA SER A 772 10.22 21.36 -36.79
C SER A 772 9.46 20.07 -36.42
N GLU A 773 10.12 19.12 -35.78
CA GLU A 773 9.42 18.04 -35.07
C GLU A 773 8.97 18.58 -33.70
N ALA A 774 7.79 19.19 -33.69
CA ALA A 774 6.98 19.17 -32.49
C ALA A 774 6.74 17.68 -32.17
N VAL A 775 7.41 17.16 -31.13
CA VAL A 775 7.23 15.79 -30.66
C VAL A 775 5.79 15.68 -30.13
N GLY A 776 4.86 15.38 -31.03
CA GLY A 776 3.46 15.13 -30.71
C GLY A 776 3.34 13.86 -29.87
N PHE A 777 2.37 13.85 -28.95
CA PHE A 777 1.95 12.61 -28.30
C PHE A 777 1.60 11.59 -29.38
N THR A 778 2.31 10.46 -29.36
CA THR A 778 2.00 9.32 -30.20
C THR A 778 1.77 8.13 -29.30
N LEU A 779 0.70 7.37 -29.55
CA LEU A 779 0.43 6.08 -28.89
C LEU A 779 1.51 5.01 -29.20
N TYR A 780 2.63 5.41 -29.81
CA TYR A 780 3.65 4.56 -30.40
C TYR A 780 4.88 4.34 -29.50
N THR A 781 5.00 4.93 -28.31
CA THR A 781 6.26 4.76 -27.53
C THR A 781 6.22 3.51 -26.64
N GLY A 782 6.80 2.41 -27.14
CA GLY A 782 7.00 1.13 -26.44
C GLY A 782 7.34 0.01 -27.43
N ARG A 783 7.27 -1.27 -27.01
CA ARG A 783 7.44 -2.48 -27.88
C ARG A 783 6.48 -2.59 -29.07
N HIS A 784 5.57 -1.63 -29.19
CA HIS A 784 4.57 -1.49 -30.23
C HIS A 784 4.79 -0.20 -31.04
N ALA A 785 5.96 0.43 -30.92
CA ALA A 785 6.36 1.49 -31.84
C ALA A 785 6.31 0.95 -33.27
N ILE A 786 5.47 1.57 -34.09
CA ILE A 786 5.49 1.34 -35.52
C ILE A 786 6.86 1.85 -35.98
N ASN A 787 7.78 0.93 -36.27
CA ASN A 787 8.77 1.26 -37.29
C ASN A 787 7.94 1.55 -38.54
N PRO A 788 8.13 2.67 -39.25
CA PRO A 788 7.40 2.94 -40.49
C PRO A 788 7.60 1.84 -41.55
N SER A 789 8.49 0.88 -41.31
CA SER A 789 8.74 -0.34 -42.08
C SER A 789 8.17 -1.65 -41.48
N SER A 790 7.56 -1.66 -40.29
CA SER A 790 6.97 -2.87 -39.70
C SER A 790 5.47 -2.97 -39.98
N GLU A 791 5.04 -4.10 -40.52
CA GLU A 791 3.65 -4.41 -40.88
C GLU A 791 2.66 -4.16 -39.74
N PHE A 792 1.47 -3.63 -40.07
CA PHE A 792 0.36 -3.45 -39.14
C PHE A 792 -0.06 -4.80 -38.54
N ASN A 793 0.44 -5.11 -37.34
CA ASN A 793 0.06 -6.33 -36.64
C ASN A 793 -1.38 -6.21 -36.12
N SER A 794 -2.19 -7.28 -36.29
CA SER A 794 -3.57 -7.37 -35.79
C SER A 794 -3.68 -7.22 -34.28
N HIS A 795 -2.62 -7.55 -33.53
CA HIS A 795 -2.56 -7.43 -32.08
C HIS A 795 -2.24 -6.00 -31.59
N HIS A 796 -1.95 -5.08 -32.50
CA HIS A 796 -1.58 -3.71 -32.15
C HIS A 796 -2.76 -2.91 -31.56
N LEU A 797 -2.47 -2.04 -30.59
CA LEU A 797 -3.47 -1.21 -29.90
C LEU A 797 -4.29 -0.36 -30.87
N LEU A 798 -3.61 0.26 -31.85
CA LEU A 798 -4.25 1.10 -32.86
C LEU A 798 -5.26 0.29 -33.69
N SER A 799 -4.90 -0.94 -34.11
CA SER A 799 -5.78 -1.84 -34.86
C SER A 799 -7.04 -2.16 -34.07
N LYS A 800 -6.91 -2.43 -32.76
CA LYS A 800 -8.04 -2.68 -31.86
C LYS A 800 -8.91 -1.43 -31.66
N LEU A 801 -8.30 -0.25 -31.52
CA LEU A 801 -9.04 1.01 -31.37
C LEU A 801 -9.82 1.36 -32.64
N VAL A 802 -9.21 1.17 -33.82
CA VAL A 802 -9.87 1.35 -35.12
C VAL A 802 -11.01 0.34 -35.30
N LEU A 803 -10.81 -0.92 -34.92
CA LEU A 803 -11.88 -1.92 -34.97
C LEU A 803 -13.07 -1.52 -34.09
N LEU A 804 -12.80 -0.95 -32.91
CA LEU A 804 -13.82 -0.47 -31.99
C LEU A 804 -14.61 0.70 -32.58
N THR A 805 -13.96 1.69 -33.21
CA THR A 805 -14.65 2.82 -33.84
C THR A 805 -15.44 2.43 -35.08
N ILE A 806 -14.99 1.42 -35.83
CA ILE A 806 -15.76 0.84 -36.95
C ILE A 806 -17.04 0.17 -36.43
N HIS A 807 -16.94 -0.56 -35.32
CA HIS A 807 -18.09 -1.27 -34.75
C HIS A 807 -19.13 -0.32 -34.13
N PHE A 808 -18.69 0.80 -33.54
CA PHE A 808 -19.57 1.79 -32.90
C PHE A 808 -19.47 3.15 -33.61
N PRO A 809 -20.22 3.38 -34.72
CA PRO A 809 -20.07 4.59 -35.53
C PRO A 809 -20.51 5.88 -34.83
N ASN A 810 -21.37 5.77 -33.81
CA ASN A 810 -21.83 6.91 -33.01
C ASN A 810 -20.89 7.24 -31.84
N LEU A 811 -19.92 6.37 -31.54
CA LEU A 811 -18.95 6.59 -30.48
C LEU A 811 -17.95 7.67 -30.88
N ARG A 812 -17.91 8.75 -30.12
CA ARG A 812 -16.95 9.84 -30.31
C ARG A 812 -15.78 9.65 -29.36
N ILE A 813 -14.58 10.02 -29.81
CA ILE A 813 -13.37 9.97 -28.97
C ILE A 813 -12.90 11.40 -28.72
N PHE A 814 -12.74 11.74 -27.44
CA PHE A 814 -12.09 12.98 -27.02
C PHE A 814 -10.72 12.69 -26.45
N TRP A 815 -9.78 13.58 -26.75
CA TRP A 815 -8.41 13.51 -26.28
C TRP A 815 -8.15 14.74 -25.42
N SER A 816 -7.69 14.53 -24.19
CA SER A 816 -7.37 15.61 -23.25
C SER A 816 -5.99 15.41 -22.65
N MET A 817 -5.22 16.49 -22.52
CA MET A 817 -3.86 16.44 -21.98
C MET A 817 -3.82 16.44 -20.45
N THR A 818 -4.80 17.05 -19.81
CA THR A 818 -4.86 17.17 -18.35
C THR A 818 -6.30 17.18 -17.87
N PRO A 819 -6.57 16.77 -16.61
CA PRO A 819 -7.89 16.90 -16.01
C PRO A 819 -8.42 18.35 -16.02
N TYR A 820 -7.53 19.34 -15.97
CA TYR A 820 -7.90 20.76 -16.10
C TYR A 820 -8.47 21.08 -17.48
N CYS A 821 -7.80 20.63 -18.55
CA CYS A 821 -8.30 20.77 -19.92
C CYS A 821 -9.62 19.99 -20.10
N THR A 822 -9.77 18.84 -19.45
CA THR A 822 -11.03 18.09 -19.46
C THR A 822 -12.17 18.91 -18.84
N ALA A 823 -11.93 19.56 -17.69
CA ALA A 823 -12.94 20.38 -17.04
C ALA A 823 -13.36 21.59 -17.91
N GLU A 824 -12.40 22.21 -18.60
CA GLU A 824 -12.65 23.27 -19.58
C GLU A 824 -13.47 22.76 -20.79
N LEU A 825 -13.08 21.62 -21.36
CA LEU A 825 -13.80 20.97 -22.43
C LEU A 825 -15.25 20.64 -22.04
N PHE A 826 -15.48 20.16 -20.82
CA PHE A 826 -16.83 19.87 -20.33
C PHE A 826 -17.68 21.13 -20.21
N ALA A 827 -17.11 22.23 -19.73
CA ALA A 827 -17.80 23.52 -19.65
C ALA A 827 -18.19 24.02 -21.05
N GLU A 828 -17.27 23.98 -22.03
CA GLU A 828 -17.54 24.42 -23.40
C GLU A 828 -18.58 23.56 -24.11
N ILE A 829 -18.48 22.23 -23.98
CA ILE A 829 -19.42 21.28 -24.62
C ILE A 829 -20.84 21.49 -24.11
N LYS A 830 -20.98 21.91 -22.86
CA LYS A 830 -22.27 22.09 -22.22
C LYS A 830 -22.98 23.38 -22.62
N LEU A 831 -22.26 24.37 -23.17
CA LEU A 831 -22.84 25.62 -23.64
C LEU A 831 -23.98 25.36 -24.64
N GLY A 832 -25.17 25.91 -24.35
CA GLY A 832 -26.35 25.79 -25.19
C GLY A 832 -27.02 24.41 -25.22
N ARG A 833 -26.66 23.47 -24.32
CA ARG A 833 -27.26 22.13 -24.22
C ARG A 833 -28.27 22.02 -23.07
N PRO A 834 -29.28 21.13 -23.18
CA PRO A 834 -30.23 20.89 -22.10
C PRO A 834 -29.57 20.21 -20.90
N GLU A 835 -30.05 20.56 -19.69
CA GLU A 835 -29.53 20.02 -18.43
C GLU A 835 -29.98 18.56 -18.19
N PRO A 836 -29.07 17.68 -17.74
CA PRO A 836 -29.39 16.26 -17.49
C PRO A 836 -30.26 16.12 -16.24
N SER A 837 -31.47 15.55 -16.33
CA SER A 837 -32.36 15.34 -15.17
C SER A 837 -32.37 13.89 -14.69
N VAL A 838 -32.32 13.69 -13.36
CA VAL A 838 -32.33 12.38 -12.68
C VAL A 838 -33.45 11.45 -13.16
N GLU A 839 -34.65 12.00 -13.38
CA GLU A 839 -35.84 11.24 -13.80
C GLU A 839 -35.76 10.71 -15.24
N LYS A 840 -34.95 11.35 -16.10
CA LYS A 840 -34.81 10.99 -17.52
C LYS A 840 -33.60 10.09 -17.79
N LEU A 841 -32.87 9.72 -16.75
CA LEU A 841 -31.79 8.75 -16.89
C LEU A 841 -32.40 7.36 -17.15
N PRO A 842 -31.76 6.53 -17.98
CA PRO A 842 -32.18 5.15 -18.18
C PRO A 842 -32.06 4.39 -16.85
N GLN A 843 -33.15 4.36 -16.07
CA GLN A 843 -33.24 3.56 -14.86
C GLN A 843 -33.46 2.09 -15.26
N PHE A 844 -32.62 1.20 -14.73
CA PHE A 844 -32.91 -0.23 -14.77
C PHE A 844 -34.09 -0.52 -13.84
N ILE A 845 -35.31 -0.45 -14.37
CA ILE A 845 -36.46 -1.09 -13.75
C ILE A 845 -36.32 -2.59 -14.01
N HIS A 846 -36.10 -3.36 -12.94
CA HIS A 846 -36.24 -4.81 -12.92
C HIS A 846 -37.70 -5.18 -13.25
N VAL A 847 -38.04 -5.36 -14.53
CA VAL A 847 -39.18 -6.20 -14.94
C VAL A 847 -38.76 -7.01 -16.16
N VAL A 848 -38.48 -8.29 -15.91
CA VAL A 848 -38.41 -9.32 -16.94
C VAL A 848 -39.82 -9.51 -17.49
N SER A 849 -40.03 -9.25 -18.78
CA SER A 849 -41.07 -9.92 -19.57
C SER A 849 -40.54 -10.24 -20.96
N ASN A 850 -40.26 -11.54 -21.13
CA ASN A 850 -39.68 -12.18 -22.31
C ASN A 850 -40.73 -12.40 -23.42
N SER A 851 -41.16 -11.36 -24.13
CA SER A 851 -42.07 -11.56 -25.27
C SER A 851 -41.70 -10.83 -26.56
N ASN A 852 -40.83 -9.81 -26.52
CA ASN A 852 -40.47 -9.04 -27.73
C ASN A 852 -39.09 -9.38 -28.33
N LEU A 853 -38.31 -10.26 -27.69
CA LEU A 853 -36.93 -10.60 -28.11
C LEU A 853 -36.86 -11.55 -29.33
N ILE A 854 -37.93 -12.30 -29.62
CA ILE A 854 -37.93 -13.28 -30.72
C ILE A 854 -38.31 -12.64 -32.07
N TYR A 855 -39.08 -11.54 -32.07
CA TYR A 855 -39.49 -10.87 -33.31
C TYR A 855 -38.38 -9.98 -33.91
N LEU A 856 -37.54 -9.38 -33.07
CA LEU A 856 -36.40 -8.56 -33.53
C LEU A 856 -35.19 -9.40 -34.00
N PHE A 857 -35.00 -10.60 -33.45
CA PHE A 857 -33.92 -11.50 -33.90
C PHE A 857 -34.17 -12.11 -35.28
N LYS A 858 -35.43 -12.30 -35.70
CA LYS A 858 -35.75 -12.79 -37.05
C LYS A 858 -35.59 -11.73 -38.14
N LEU A 859 -35.69 -10.44 -37.83
CA LEU A 859 -35.50 -9.38 -38.83
C LEU A 859 -34.01 -9.05 -39.09
N LEU A 860 -33.15 -9.13 -38.08
CA LEU A 860 -31.73 -8.74 -38.17
C LEU A 860 -30.82 -9.75 -38.89
N ILE A 861 -31.24 -11.02 -39.03
CA ILE A 861 -30.49 -12.06 -39.76
C ILE A 861 -30.72 -11.96 -41.29
N SER A 862 -31.63 -11.10 -41.75
CA SER A 862 -31.99 -10.98 -43.17
C SER A 862 -31.34 -9.82 -43.94
N SER A 863 -30.31 -9.16 -43.40
CA SER A 863 -29.60 -8.12 -44.16
C SER A 863 -28.47 -8.70 -45.01
N GLU A 864 -28.62 -8.57 -46.33
CA GLU A 864 -27.69 -8.84 -47.45
C GLU A 864 -26.20 -8.45 -47.28
N SER A 865 -25.83 -7.82 -46.17
CA SER A 865 -24.51 -7.23 -45.93
C SER A 865 -23.42 -8.27 -45.66
N ALA A 866 -23.74 -9.43 -45.08
CA ALA A 866 -22.76 -10.48 -44.80
C ALA A 866 -22.29 -11.22 -46.06
N VAL A 867 -23.19 -11.43 -47.03
CA VAL A 867 -22.87 -12.08 -48.32
C VAL A 867 -22.08 -11.12 -49.23
N LYS A 868 -22.41 -9.82 -49.19
CA LYS A 868 -21.64 -8.78 -49.91
C LYS A 868 -20.23 -8.61 -49.34
N LEU A 869 -20.02 -8.76 -48.03
CA LEU A 869 -18.69 -8.70 -47.40
C LEU A 869 -17.84 -9.94 -47.74
N HIS A 870 -18.44 -11.14 -47.75
CA HIS A 870 -17.75 -12.37 -48.15
C HIS A 870 -17.31 -12.33 -49.62
N ASN A 871 -18.19 -11.86 -50.52
CA ASN A 871 -17.87 -11.73 -51.94
C ASN A 871 -16.87 -10.60 -52.24
N PHE A 872 -16.91 -9.50 -51.47
CA PHE A 872 -15.94 -8.40 -51.58
C PHE A 872 -14.53 -8.80 -51.11
N LEU A 873 -14.43 -9.58 -50.04
CA LEU A 873 -13.15 -10.10 -49.54
C LEU A 873 -12.59 -11.21 -50.45
N HIS A 874 -13.43 -12.06 -51.04
CA HIS A 874 -12.98 -13.09 -52.01
C HIS A 874 -12.53 -12.49 -53.36
N SER A 875 -13.18 -11.41 -53.82
CA SER A 875 -12.84 -10.72 -55.07
C SER A 875 -11.49 -9.98 -55.03
N LYS A 876 -11.03 -9.54 -53.86
CA LYS A 876 -9.72 -8.86 -53.72
C LYS A 876 -8.55 -9.77 -53.38
N CYS A 877 -8.80 -10.96 -52.80
CA CYS A 877 -7.73 -11.90 -52.48
C CYS A 877 -7.34 -12.84 -53.64
N SER A 878 -8.10 -12.86 -54.74
CA SER A 878 -7.82 -13.70 -55.92
C SER A 878 -7.01 -12.99 -57.03
N GLY A 879 -6.63 -11.72 -56.85
CA GLY A 879 -5.94 -10.91 -57.87
C GLY A 879 -4.42 -10.76 -57.73
N LEU A 880 -3.75 -11.53 -56.87
CA LEU A 880 -2.30 -11.39 -56.59
C LEU A 880 -1.45 -12.63 -56.93
N VAL A 881 -1.97 -13.54 -57.78
CA VAL A 881 -1.15 -14.59 -58.41
C VAL A 881 -1.58 -14.76 -59.86
N SER A 882 -1.05 -13.93 -60.75
CA SER A 882 -0.72 -14.33 -62.13
C SER A 882 -0.12 -13.15 -62.91
N ASN A 883 0.94 -13.49 -63.64
CA ASN A 883 1.50 -12.76 -64.78
C ASN A 883 2.51 -11.66 -64.49
N ALA A 884 3.73 -12.14 -64.20
CA ALA A 884 4.91 -11.59 -64.84
C ALA A 884 4.82 -11.72 -66.37
N SER A 885 5.52 -10.82 -67.06
CA SER A 885 6.01 -10.83 -68.46
C SER A 885 5.35 -9.85 -69.45
N THR A 886 6.28 -9.10 -70.05
CA THR A 886 6.29 -8.47 -71.40
C THR A 886 5.46 -7.21 -71.67
N ASP A 887 6.21 -6.10 -71.68
CA ASP A 887 6.53 -5.28 -72.87
C ASP A 887 5.54 -4.26 -73.48
N ILE A 888 6.15 -3.11 -73.79
CA ILE A 888 5.91 -2.15 -74.88
C ILE A 888 4.88 -1.02 -74.65
N ALA A 889 5.48 0.17 -74.44
CA ALA A 889 5.33 1.44 -75.16
C ALA A 889 3.97 2.16 -75.33
N ASP A 890 4.13 3.48 -75.13
CA ASP A 890 3.60 4.59 -75.90
C ASP A 890 2.19 5.20 -75.67
N GLU A 891 2.29 6.52 -75.46
CA GLU A 891 1.47 7.61 -76.00
C GLU A 891 0.02 7.82 -75.52
N SER A 892 -0.09 8.80 -74.63
CA SER A 892 -0.79 10.09 -74.84
C SER A 892 -2.13 10.11 -75.59
N PHE A 893 -3.19 10.65 -74.96
CA PHE A 893 -3.80 11.96 -75.31
C PHE A 893 -5.08 12.30 -74.51
N LYS A 894 -5.09 13.56 -74.06
CA LYS A 894 -6.21 14.54 -73.96
C LYS A 894 -7.58 14.19 -73.33
N CYS A 895 -7.77 14.77 -72.14
CA CYS A 895 -8.55 16.00 -71.87
C CYS A 895 -10.00 16.09 -72.39
N GLN A 896 -10.98 16.21 -71.46
CA GLN A 896 -11.93 17.35 -71.41
C GLN A 896 -12.84 17.34 -70.15
N ASN A 897 -12.70 18.41 -69.33
CA ASN A 897 -13.72 19.27 -68.71
C ASN A 897 -15.02 18.63 -68.11
N ARG A 898 -15.53 18.99 -66.91
CA ARG A 898 -15.62 20.33 -66.28
C ARG A 898 -16.30 20.29 -64.88
N ARG A 899 -15.96 21.30 -64.05
CA ARG A 899 -16.68 21.94 -62.90
C ARG A 899 -16.48 21.32 -61.49
N LYS A 900 -15.63 21.94 -60.65
CA LYS A 900 -15.87 23.05 -59.65
C LYS A 900 -16.59 22.55 -58.39
N ALA A 901 -16.15 22.76 -57.14
CA ALA A 901 -15.09 23.60 -56.59
C ALA A 901 -14.62 23.07 -55.21
N ARG A 902 -13.31 23.15 -54.97
CA ARG A 902 -12.68 23.20 -53.64
C ARG A 902 -12.81 24.62 -53.08
N LEU A 903 -12.90 24.76 -51.77
CA LEU A 903 -12.20 25.81 -51.03
C LEU A 903 -11.86 25.33 -49.61
N ASN A 904 -10.55 25.33 -49.33
CA ASN A 904 -9.96 25.27 -48.00
C ASN A 904 -10.31 26.54 -47.22
N LEU A 905 -10.34 26.45 -45.89
CA LEU A 905 -10.01 27.58 -45.01
C LEU A 905 -9.45 27.07 -43.67
N SER A 906 -8.14 27.18 -43.54
CA SER A 906 -7.43 27.40 -42.27
C SER A 906 -7.54 28.88 -41.89
N ALA A 907 -7.91 29.21 -40.66
CA ALA A 907 -7.74 30.56 -40.14
C ALA A 907 -7.39 30.54 -38.64
N CYS A 908 -6.21 31.09 -38.36
CA CYS A 908 -5.63 31.44 -37.07
C CYS A 908 -6.22 32.79 -36.61
N VAL A 909 -6.57 32.95 -35.32
CA VAL A 909 -7.00 34.24 -34.76
C VAL A 909 -5.90 34.83 -33.89
N ARG A 910 -5.38 35.99 -34.33
CA ARG A 910 -4.50 36.89 -33.57
C ARG A 910 -5.34 38.02 -32.98
N THR A 911 -5.01 38.39 -31.75
CA THR A 911 -5.61 39.43 -30.91
C THR A 911 -5.42 40.85 -31.49
N ARG A 912 -6.45 41.70 -31.38
CA ARG A 912 -6.39 43.15 -31.68
C ARG A 912 -6.06 43.95 -30.40
N ARG A 913 -4.95 44.70 -30.42
CA ARG A 913 -4.72 45.88 -29.57
C ARG A 913 -5.09 47.12 -30.37
N GLY A 914 -5.89 48.01 -29.77
CA GLY A 914 -6.22 49.32 -30.33
C GLY A 914 -5.05 50.30 -30.28
N LYS A 915 -4.95 51.16 -31.28
CA LYS A 915 -4.14 52.39 -31.27
C LYS A 915 -5.07 53.55 -31.62
N GLY A 916 -5.25 54.46 -30.67
CA GLY A 916 -5.79 55.79 -30.91
C GLY A 916 -4.73 56.69 -31.53
N CYS A 917 -5.14 57.46 -32.54
CA CYS A 917 -4.38 58.55 -33.12
C CYS A 917 -4.35 59.76 -32.20
N GLY A 918 -3.21 60.45 -32.16
CA GLY A 918 -3.14 61.86 -31.80
C GLY A 918 -2.00 62.51 -32.59
N PRO A 919 -2.16 63.75 -33.05
CA PRO A 919 -1.00 64.53 -33.43
C PRO A 919 -0.95 65.93 -32.77
N ILE A 920 0.27 66.47 -32.80
CA ILE A 920 0.67 67.89 -32.77
C ILE A 920 1.03 68.53 -31.41
N LYS A 921 2.35 68.79 -31.31
CA LYS A 921 3.09 69.95 -30.73
C LYS A 921 2.27 71.05 -30.04
N MET A 922 2.59 71.34 -28.77
CA MET A 922 3.61 72.32 -28.33
C MET A 922 4.00 72.01 -26.89
#